data_AF-A0AA95GB18-F1
#
_entry.id   AF-A0AA95GB18-F1
#
_cell.length_a   1.000
_cell.length_b   1.000
_cell.length_c   1.000
_cell.angle_alpha   90.00
_cell.angle_beta   90.00
_cell.angle_gamma   90.00
#
_symmetry.space_group_name_H-M   'P 1'
#
loop_
_entity.id
_entity.type
_entity.pdbx_description
1 polymer ?
#
loop_
_entity_poly.entity_id
_entity_poly.type
_entity_poly.pdbx_seq_one_letter_code
_entity_poly.pdbx_strand_id
1 'polypeptide(L)'
;MIFFNNQLEKKQLCSFVFFLVTLSSLIFLPEIIAQDYFPLSALEISNTEQAVIDLSTFSSPGGQLPGTYRVTVLFNGTEKENKDINFVQKNGKLFAALTVDDLRRLGVKITAFPALMKLPANQILYNIEDYIPYATILFDFHQQRLEINIPQAVMDNQARDTVPTDLWQQGESAFLISYDFSGSHNHNHNITSQNYYLNLHNGINIGAWRFRNQLVYNYDSQAGKNNLSSVNSYIQRDIHKLKSQIILGETFTTNEVFESIKFIGASIISDDLMLPSSQRDFAPVIRGIAQTHARVTVRQNNYVIYENYVPPGPFEISDLYAIYGSGNLHVTITEDNGKQTKFIQPFSSVPIMQREGKLKYQFTLGRFAGSKKNSYQPYFSELVSIYGVSNRLSLLSGIQAAENYLSLSLGLGLGLDNFGAIFFNAIFADAKLANNRRKKGQSYKIQYEKSIDEIGTSFNFSGNFYTSPEYYSFLEVNRPLKKQDTANGQNKLSQFQFTLNQNMEDFGNFYFSAYWQNYRRTKGTTQSLSAGYNINIADITFGINLFFNNNDESTENKDKQIAFNVSVPFSKWLPSGWITYNINNNTINGQQLAVNGTLLDNDELLYNVRLDNNYTSLKELGGGISVNYTNSLARMNVGYNYNNNERSFNYGLSGGVIVHRNGIVFSQPLGETIILVKADGAMQTKILNHRGIKTDARGYAVIPYSEPYNYNYITIDTESLANGVDIDNPVQKVVPTRGAVATVNFNVRRGNRILVKLSQNNKPVPFGAIATLIDGDSHGIVGDDGELYLNAVPDLANIKVQWGKDEQQQCYVKLDLSKLAKELDILEIDADCYIDKHFSV
;
A
#
# COMPACT_ATOMS: atom_id res chain seq x y z
N MET A 1 34.71 -66.03 -49.54
CA MET A 1 34.98 -66.37 -50.96
C MET A 1 33.98 -65.60 -51.79
N ILE A 2 34.31 -64.83 -52.82
CA ILE A 2 35.53 -64.60 -53.60
C ILE A 2 35.39 -63.19 -54.20
N PHE A 3 36.49 -62.45 -54.13
CA PHE A 3 37.01 -61.39 -55.01
C PHE A 3 36.18 -60.90 -56.20
N PHE A 4 36.23 -59.58 -56.39
CA PHE A 4 36.06 -58.71 -57.57
C PHE A 4 35.27 -57.48 -57.09
N ASN A 5 35.79 -56.26 -57.02
CA ASN A 5 36.22 -55.49 -58.17
C ASN A 5 36.94 -54.19 -57.72
N ASN A 6 38.27 -54.22 -57.62
CA ASN A 6 39.11 -53.12 -57.09
C ASN A 6 39.41 -52.02 -58.14
N GLN A 7 38.54 -51.86 -59.14
CA GLN A 7 38.70 -50.93 -60.27
C GLN A 7 37.68 -49.76 -60.25
N LEU A 8 36.58 -49.88 -59.51
CA LEU A 8 35.62 -48.78 -59.30
C LEU A 8 36.07 -47.78 -58.23
N GLU A 9 36.86 -48.23 -57.25
CA GLU A 9 37.36 -47.35 -56.19
C GLU A 9 38.36 -46.32 -56.68
N LYS A 10 39.20 -46.58 -57.69
CA LYS A 10 40.17 -45.55 -58.14
C LYS A 10 39.52 -44.38 -58.91
N LYS A 11 38.44 -44.62 -59.66
CA LYS A 11 37.69 -43.52 -60.30
C LYS A 11 36.83 -42.75 -59.30
N GLN A 12 36.23 -43.44 -58.32
CA GLN A 12 35.49 -42.77 -57.26
C GLN A 12 36.41 -42.03 -56.29
N LEU A 13 37.59 -42.55 -55.95
CA LEU A 13 38.56 -41.87 -55.10
C LEU A 13 39.19 -40.67 -55.81
N CYS A 14 39.51 -40.76 -57.11
CA CYS A 14 39.93 -39.58 -57.87
C CYS A 14 38.80 -38.57 -58.00
N SER A 15 37.55 -39.00 -58.24
CA SER A 15 36.40 -38.08 -58.31
C SER A 15 36.09 -37.46 -56.95
N PHE A 16 36.26 -38.19 -55.85
CA PHE A 16 36.01 -37.73 -54.48
C PHE A 16 37.15 -36.83 -53.98
N VAL A 17 38.40 -37.10 -54.38
CA VAL A 17 39.54 -36.21 -54.12
C VAL A 17 39.47 -34.96 -55.00
N PHE A 18 39.05 -35.06 -56.26
CA PHE A 18 38.79 -33.87 -57.07
C PHE A 18 37.62 -33.06 -56.50
N PHE A 19 36.56 -33.72 -56.01
CA PHE A 19 35.42 -33.07 -55.35
C PHE A 19 35.82 -32.47 -53.99
N LEU A 20 36.71 -33.09 -53.21
CA LEU A 20 37.24 -32.54 -51.96
C LEU A 20 38.22 -31.40 -52.20
N VAL A 21 39.03 -31.46 -53.26
CA VAL A 21 39.93 -30.37 -53.64
C VAL A 21 39.12 -29.20 -54.19
N THR A 22 38.09 -29.43 -55.02
CA THR A 22 37.20 -28.35 -55.48
C THR A 22 36.34 -27.79 -54.35
N LEU A 23 35.82 -28.62 -53.44
CA LEU A 23 35.05 -28.16 -52.28
C LEU A 23 35.96 -27.43 -51.27
N SER A 24 37.20 -27.86 -51.05
CA SER A 24 38.17 -27.11 -50.24
C SER A 24 38.56 -25.79 -50.91
N SER A 25 38.68 -25.75 -52.25
CA SER A 25 38.93 -24.49 -52.97
C SER A 25 37.72 -23.55 -52.97
N LEU A 26 36.50 -24.07 -52.83
CA LEU A 26 35.28 -23.28 -52.63
C LEU A 26 35.11 -22.77 -51.19
N ILE A 27 35.65 -23.48 -50.19
CA ILE A 27 35.65 -23.07 -48.78
C ILE A 27 36.79 -22.09 -48.47
N PHE A 28 37.87 -22.09 -49.27
CA PHE A 28 38.96 -21.10 -49.24
C PHE A 28 38.82 -19.98 -50.27
N LEU A 29 37.66 -19.83 -50.90
CA LEU A 29 37.33 -18.53 -51.49
C LEU A 29 37.14 -17.56 -50.32
N PRO A 30 37.94 -16.49 -50.21
CA PRO A 30 37.57 -15.41 -49.31
C PRO A 30 36.16 -15.02 -49.71
N GLU A 31 35.23 -14.94 -48.76
CA GLU A 31 34.04 -14.12 -48.97
C GLU A 31 34.57 -12.74 -49.33
N ILE A 32 34.63 -12.46 -50.63
CA ILE A 32 34.72 -11.11 -51.14
C ILE A 32 33.32 -10.56 -50.86
N ILE A 33 33.11 -10.16 -49.61
CA ILE A 33 32.15 -9.14 -49.29
C ILE A 33 32.69 -7.95 -50.07
N ALA A 34 32.12 -7.72 -51.25
CA ALA A 34 32.29 -6.47 -51.94
C ALA A 34 31.77 -5.41 -50.98
N GLN A 35 32.69 -4.80 -50.23
CA GLN A 35 32.40 -3.71 -49.35
C GLN A 35 31.84 -2.60 -50.25
N ASP A 36 30.69 -2.04 -49.91
CA ASP A 36 30.08 -0.96 -50.68
C ASP A 36 31.12 0.16 -50.82
N TYR A 37 31.73 0.26 -52.00
CA TYR A 37 32.82 1.17 -52.27
C TYR A 37 32.27 2.33 -53.07
N PHE A 38 32.14 3.49 -52.42
CA PHE A 38 31.82 4.73 -53.09
C PHE A 38 33.08 5.28 -53.77
N PRO A 39 33.12 5.45 -55.11
CA PRO A 39 34.29 5.98 -55.80
C PRO A 39 34.50 7.45 -55.43
N LEU A 40 35.52 7.71 -54.60
CA LEU A 40 35.84 9.04 -54.07
C LEU A 40 36.12 10.07 -55.17
N SER A 41 36.62 9.62 -56.33
CA SER A 41 36.85 10.47 -57.51
C SER A 41 35.57 11.08 -58.10
N ALA A 42 34.38 10.56 -57.77
CA ALA A 42 33.11 11.13 -58.21
C ALA A 42 32.73 12.41 -57.44
N LEU A 43 33.40 12.70 -56.31
CA LEU A 43 33.20 13.93 -55.52
C LEU A 43 34.15 15.07 -55.92
N GLU A 44 35.20 14.79 -56.71
CA GLU A 44 36.18 15.79 -57.14
C GLU A 44 35.65 16.59 -58.35
N ILE A 45 34.76 17.55 -58.08
CA ILE A 45 34.39 18.58 -59.05
C ILE A 45 35.47 19.67 -59.01
N SER A 46 36.45 19.55 -59.92
CA SER A 46 37.41 20.59 -60.35
C SER A 46 38.38 21.18 -59.31
N ASN A 47 39.52 20.53 -59.07
CA ASN A 47 40.87 21.13 -59.08
C ASN A 47 41.91 20.08 -58.62
N THR A 48 42.90 19.81 -59.47
CA THR A 48 43.94 18.76 -59.29
C THR A 48 45.05 19.10 -58.29
N GLU A 49 44.82 19.99 -57.31
CA GLU A 49 45.83 20.39 -56.31
C GLU A 49 45.37 20.27 -54.85
N GLN A 50 44.25 19.60 -54.56
CA GLN A 50 43.86 19.32 -53.17
C GLN A 50 44.35 17.95 -52.70
N ALA A 51 44.88 17.93 -51.48
CA ALA A 51 45.41 16.75 -50.80
C ALA A 51 44.44 15.58 -50.85
N VAL A 52 44.97 14.36 -51.06
CA VAL A 52 44.23 13.09 -51.00
C VAL A 52 43.34 13.09 -49.76
N ILE A 53 42.03 13.31 -49.93
CA ILE A 53 41.08 13.37 -48.82
C ILE A 53 40.81 11.94 -48.40
N ASP A 54 41.30 11.56 -47.22
CA ASP A 54 41.05 10.24 -46.64
C ASP A 54 39.60 10.14 -46.15
N LEU A 55 38.72 9.68 -47.05
CA LEU A 55 37.30 9.42 -46.78
C LEU A 55 37.05 7.96 -46.38
N SER A 56 38.10 7.17 -46.11
CA SER A 56 37.98 5.75 -45.70
C SER A 56 37.13 5.57 -44.45
N THR A 57 37.15 6.57 -43.55
CA THR A 57 36.37 6.59 -42.32
C THR A 57 34.87 6.71 -42.56
N PHE A 58 34.43 7.27 -43.70
CA PHE A 58 33.00 7.42 -44.05
C PHE A 58 32.50 6.34 -45.02
N SER A 59 33.42 5.58 -45.63
CA SER A 59 33.08 4.51 -46.58
C SER A 59 32.60 3.21 -45.91
N SER A 60 32.72 3.07 -44.59
CA SER A 60 32.15 1.95 -43.83
C SER A 60 30.80 2.32 -43.21
N PRO A 61 29.79 1.43 -43.21
CA PRO A 61 28.52 1.67 -42.53
C PRO A 61 28.73 2.10 -41.06
N GLY A 62 28.18 3.25 -40.68
CA GLY A 62 28.34 3.83 -39.34
C GLY A 62 29.68 4.54 -39.07
N GLY A 63 30.52 4.70 -40.09
CA GLY A 63 31.80 5.38 -39.97
C GLY A 63 31.67 6.90 -39.85
N GLN A 64 32.25 7.46 -38.78
CA GLN A 64 32.22 8.89 -38.43
C GLN A 64 33.50 9.31 -37.72
N LEU A 65 33.76 10.62 -37.67
CA LEU A 65 34.95 11.17 -37.01
C LEU A 65 34.81 11.15 -35.48
N PRO A 66 35.93 10.99 -34.73
CA PRO A 66 35.93 11.23 -33.30
C PRO A 66 35.67 12.70 -33.00
N GLY A 67 34.92 12.97 -31.93
CA GLY A 67 34.49 14.32 -31.60
C GLY A 67 33.36 14.34 -30.59
N THR A 68 32.95 15.54 -30.21
CA THR A 68 31.82 15.73 -29.31
C THR A 68 30.54 15.90 -30.14
N TYR A 69 29.57 15.05 -29.89
CA TYR A 69 28.27 15.06 -30.55
C TYR A 69 27.19 15.36 -29.52
N ARG A 70 26.25 16.24 -29.86
CA ARG A 70 25.02 16.41 -29.10
C ARG A 70 24.13 15.21 -29.38
N VAL A 71 23.78 14.45 -28.35
CA VAL A 71 23.02 13.21 -28.51
C VAL A 71 21.87 13.12 -27.52
N THR A 72 20.77 12.54 -27.98
CA THR A 72 19.66 12.10 -27.15
C THR A 72 20.01 10.74 -26.56
N VAL A 73 20.17 10.68 -25.25
CA VAL A 73 20.53 9.46 -24.52
C VAL A 73 19.25 8.72 -24.14
N LEU A 74 19.08 7.53 -24.70
CA LEU A 74 18.08 6.58 -24.23
C LEU A 74 18.73 5.52 -23.37
N PHE A 75 18.12 5.30 -22.22
CA PHE A 75 18.53 4.27 -21.28
C PHE A 75 17.40 3.25 -21.12
N ASN A 76 17.66 2.00 -21.49
CA ASN A 76 16.67 0.91 -21.52
C ASN A 76 15.37 1.29 -22.23
N GLY A 77 15.47 1.98 -23.38
CA GLY A 77 14.33 2.43 -24.19
C GLY A 77 13.64 3.71 -23.71
N THR A 78 14.05 4.31 -22.58
CA THR A 78 13.51 5.59 -22.09
C THR A 78 14.47 6.75 -22.35
N GLU A 79 13.98 7.83 -22.96
CA GLU A 79 14.75 9.06 -23.12
C GLU A 79 15.06 9.68 -21.75
N LYS A 80 16.34 9.94 -21.48
CA LYS A 80 16.82 10.49 -20.20
C LYS A 80 17.18 11.95 -20.32
N GLU A 81 18.07 12.27 -21.25
CA GLU A 81 18.62 13.59 -21.40
C GLU A 81 19.19 13.82 -22.80
N ASN A 82 19.31 15.09 -23.18
CA ASN A 82 20.05 15.54 -24.35
C ASN A 82 21.39 16.12 -23.89
N LYS A 83 22.50 15.50 -24.27
CA LYS A 83 23.83 15.85 -23.74
C LYS A 83 24.91 15.72 -24.80
N ASP A 84 25.95 16.55 -24.67
CA ASP A 84 27.16 16.44 -25.45
C ASP A 84 28.02 15.29 -24.94
N ILE A 85 28.20 14.26 -25.78
CA ILE A 85 29.01 13.09 -25.48
C ILE A 85 30.22 13.07 -26.41
N ASN A 86 31.40 12.89 -25.81
CA ASN A 86 32.63 12.74 -26.56
C ASN A 86 32.74 11.30 -27.08
N PHE A 87 33.00 11.13 -28.38
CA PHE A 87 33.21 9.85 -29.01
C PHE A 87 34.68 9.68 -29.39
N VAL A 88 35.28 8.60 -28.92
CA VAL A 88 36.70 8.29 -29.09
C VAL A 88 36.88 7.08 -30.01
N GLN A 89 37.87 7.16 -30.89
CA GLN A 89 38.16 6.07 -31.83
C GLN A 89 39.13 5.07 -31.19
N LYS A 90 38.83 3.78 -31.28
CA LYS A 90 39.72 2.68 -30.86
C LYS A 90 39.55 1.50 -31.83
N ASN A 91 40.66 0.99 -32.36
CA ASN A 91 40.67 -0.10 -33.35
C ASN A 91 39.75 0.15 -34.57
N GLY A 92 39.69 1.40 -35.06
CA GLY A 92 38.86 1.79 -36.20
C GLY A 92 37.36 1.94 -35.91
N LYS A 93 36.89 1.67 -34.69
CA LYS A 93 35.49 1.87 -34.26
C LYS A 93 35.36 3.06 -33.32
N LEU A 94 34.23 3.76 -33.41
CA LEU A 94 33.90 4.88 -32.53
C LEU A 94 33.17 4.37 -31.28
N PHE A 95 33.57 4.86 -30.11
CA PHE A 95 32.95 4.51 -28.83
C PHE A 95 32.52 5.79 -28.09
N ALA A 96 31.31 5.77 -27.52
CA ALA A 96 30.89 6.80 -26.57
C ALA A 96 31.80 6.74 -25.34
N ALA A 97 32.40 7.86 -24.95
CA ALA A 97 33.30 7.94 -23.80
C ALA A 97 32.53 7.94 -22.47
N LEU A 98 31.82 6.85 -22.17
CA LEU A 98 31.10 6.68 -20.92
C LEU A 98 32.06 6.26 -19.80
N THR A 99 31.89 6.86 -18.63
CA THR A 99 32.70 6.59 -17.45
C THR A 99 32.00 5.69 -16.44
N VAL A 100 32.75 5.18 -15.45
CA VAL A 100 32.17 4.44 -14.31
C VAL A 100 31.20 5.33 -13.52
N ASP A 101 31.46 6.64 -13.43
CA ASP A 101 30.54 7.58 -12.79
C ASP A 101 29.26 7.80 -13.60
N ASP A 102 29.32 7.80 -14.93
CA ASP A 102 28.13 7.84 -15.78
C ASP A 102 27.23 6.63 -15.51
N LEU A 103 27.79 5.42 -15.43
CA LEU A 103 27.03 4.21 -15.09
C LEU A 103 26.40 4.30 -13.70
N ARG A 104 27.12 4.85 -12.71
CA ARG A 104 26.58 5.06 -11.36
C ARG A 104 25.41 6.05 -11.38
N ARG A 105 25.51 7.14 -12.14
CA ARG A 105 24.41 8.12 -12.31
C ARG A 105 23.20 7.53 -13.02
N LEU A 106 23.42 6.62 -13.98
CA LEU A 106 22.36 5.88 -14.66
C LEU A 106 21.70 4.82 -13.77
N GLY A 107 22.20 4.58 -12.56
CA GLY A 107 21.63 3.66 -11.58
C GLY A 107 22.17 2.23 -11.66
N VAL A 108 23.32 2.00 -12.28
CA VAL A 108 23.93 0.65 -12.36
C VAL A 108 24.56 0.28 -11.02
N LYS A 109 24.31 -0.95 -10.55
CA LYS A 109 24.93 -1.54 -9.35
C LYS A 109 26.41 -1.83 -9.58
N ILE A 110 27.27 -0.81 -9.46
CA ILE A 110 28.73 -0.96 -9.64
C ILE A 110 29.31 -1.99 -8.65
N THR A 111 28.73 -2.09 -7.46
CA THR A 111 29.15 -3.05 -6.42
C THR A 111 28.94 -4.51 -6.81
N ALA A 112 28.09 -4.81 -7.79
CA ALA A 112 27.88 -6.15 -8.30
C ALA A 112 29.07 -6.67 -9.14
N PHE A 113 29.97 -5.77 -9.60
CA PHE A 113 31.06 -6.10 -10.52
C PHE A 113 32.43 -5.72 -9.94
N PRO A 114 33.20 -6.68 -9.41
CA PRO A 114 34.54 -6.43 -8.86
C PRO A 114 35.51 -5.77 -9.86
N ALA A 115 35.35 -6.03 -11.16
CA ALA A 115 36.16 -5.41 -12.21
C ALA A 115 35.90 -3.89 -12.32
N LEU A 116 34.65 -3.45 -12.24
CA LEU A 116 34.28 -2.04 -12.28
C LEU A 116 34.66 -1.30 -10.99
N MET A 117 34.56 -1.96 -9.83
CA MET A 117 34.96 -1.35 -8.55
C MET A 117 36.45 -1.01 -8.47
N LYS A 118 37.31 -1.71 -9.21
CA LYS A 118 38.76 -1.47 -9.23
C LYS A 118 39.16 -0.32 -10.15
N LEU A 119 38.26 0.16 -11.00
CA LEU A 119 38.53 1.24 -11.95
C LEU A 119 38.29 2.62 -11.29
N PRO A 120 39.09 3.64 -11.64
CA PRO A 120 38.82 5.01 -11.20
C PRO A 120 37.50 5.52 -11.81
N ALA A 121 36.83 6.43 -11.09
CA ALA A 121 35.49 6.92 -11.46
C ALA A 121 35.42 7.51 -12.89
N ASN A 122 36.50 8.16 -13.33
CA ASN A 122 36.60 8.82 -14.64
C ASN A 122 37.18 7.91 -15.74
N GLN A 123 37.35 6.61 -15.49
CA GLN A 123 37.85 5.67 -16.49
C GLN A 123 36.81 5.51 -17.61
N ILE A 124 37.22 5.76 -18.85
CA ILE A 124 36.38 5.51 -20.04
C ILE A 124 36.26 4.01 -20.27
N LEU A 125 35.03 3.56 -20.48
CA LEU A 125 34.64 2.19 -20.78
C LEU A 125 34.43 2.05 -22.29
N TYR A 126 35.34 1.35 -22.97
CA TYR A 126 35.26 1.16 -24.42
C TYR A 126 34.20 0.12 -24.80
N ASN A 127 34.26 -1.07 -24.20
CA ASN A 127 33.23 -2.09 -24.35
C ASN A 127 32.58 -2.34 -22.99
N ILE A 128 31.31 -1.95 -22.85
CA ILE A 128 30.58 -2.15 -21.58
C ILE A 128 30.32 -3.64 -21.32
N GLU A 129 30.21 -4.45 -22.38
CA GLU A 129 29.92 -5.89 -22.29
C GLU A 129 31.05 -6.68 -21.60
N ASP A 130 32.30 -6.21 -21.72
CA ASP A 130 33.47 -6.80 -21.05
C ASP A 130 33.32 -6.77 -19.51
N TYR A 131 32.51 -5.84 -19.01
CA TYR A 131 32.28 -5.63 -17.58
C TYR A 131 30.90 -6.09 -17.14
N ILE A 132 29.89 -5.89 -17.97
CA ILE A 132 28.48 -6.19 -17.70
C ILE A 132 27.95 -7.05 -18.85
N PRO A 133 27.80 -8.38 -18.66
CA PRO A 133 27.26 -9.25 -19.70
C PRO A 133 25.89 -8.77 -20.20
N TYR A 134 25.64 -8.87 -21.51
CA TYR A 134 24.41 -8.42 -22.19
C TYR A 134 24.18 -6.90 -22.19
N ALA A 135 25.11 -6.08 -21.68
CA ALA A 135 25.02 -4.63 -21.83
C ALA A 135 25.49 -4.21 -23.22
N THR A 136 24.74 -3.34 -23.87
CA THR A 136 25.07 -2.82 -25.20
C THR A 136 24.96 -1.30 -25.25
N ILE A 137 25.86 -0.67 -26.00
CA ILE A 137 25.79 0.75 -26.34
C ILE A 137 25.73 0.85 -27.85
N LEU A 138 24.63 1.37 -28.38
CA LEU A 138 24.42 1.57 -29.81
C LEU A 138 24.23 3.06 -30.07
N PHE A 139 24.94 3.59 -31.04
CA PHE A 139 24.78 4.98 -31.44
C PHE A 139 24.26 5.07 -32.87
N ASP A 140 23.07 5.67 -33.03
CA ASP A 140 22.51 6.04 -34.33
C ASP A 140 22.87 7.49 -34.63
N PHE A 141 23.81 7.68 -35.55
CA PHE A 141 24.27 9.00 -35.98
C PHE A 141 23.21 9.78 -36.76
N HIS A 142 22.31 9.12 -37.48
CA HIS A 142 21.28 9.80 -38.28
C HIS A 142 20.23 10.45 -37.38
N GLN A 143 19.90 9.78 -36.28
CA GLN A 143 18.95 10.27 -35.28
C GLN A 143 19.63 11.02 -34.12
N GLN A 144 20.96 11.08 -34.10
CA GLN A 144 21.76 11.58 -32.97
C GLN A 144 21.36 10.92 -31.64
N ARG A 145 21.15 9.60 -31.67
CA ARG A 145 20.52 8.84 -30.59
C ARG A 145 21.48 7.79 -30.02
N LEU A 146 21.81 7.90 -28.74
CA LEU A 146 22.65 6.94 -28.01
C LEU A 146 21.77 6.03 -27.16
N GLU A 147 21.66 4.76 -27.56
CA GLU A 147 20.93 3.74 -26.82
C GLU A 147 21.87 2.94 -25.92
N ILE A 148 21.61 3.00 -24.62
CA ILE A 148 22.33 2.25 -23.60
C ILE A 148 21.33 1.24 -23.04
N ASN A 149 21.58 -0.05 -23.30
CA ASN A 149 20.80 -1.15 -22.77
C ASN A 149 21.64 -1.90 -21.74
N ILE A 150 21.14 -1.98 -20.50
CA ILE A 150 21.78 -2.68 -19.39
C ILE A 150 20.74 -3.59 -18.74
N PRO A 151 21.04 -4.88 -18.53
CA PRO A 151 20.10 -5.81 -17.92
C PRO A 151 19.53 -5.29 -16.61
N GLN A 152 18.20 -5.38 -16.46
CA GLN A 152 17.49 -4.79 -15.32
C GLN A 152 17.94 -5.41 -13.97
N ALA A 153 18.39 -6.68 -13.94
CA ALA A 153 18.88 -7.32 -12.72
C ALA A 153 20.12 -6.64 -12.09
N VAL A 154 20.90 -5.88 -12.87
CA VAL A 154 22.15 -5.24 -12.41
C VAL A 154 21.96 -3.73 -12.18
N MET A 155 20.71 -3.29 -12.12
CA MET A 155 20.31 -1.92 -11.83
C MET A 155 19.85 -1.78 -10.38
N ASP A 156 20.08 -0.62 -9.79
CA ASP A 156 19.42 -0.16 -8.55
C ASP A 156 17.99 0.26 -8.88
N ASN A 157 17.15 -0.74 -9.18
CA ASN A 157 15.74 -0.49 -9.44
C ASN A 157 15.04 -0.12 -8.14
N GLN A 158 14.55 1.12 -8.08
CA GLN A 158 13.56 1.49 -7.10
C GLN A 158 12.24 0.81 -7.47
N ALA A 159 11.55 0.24 -6.48
CA ALA A 159 10.22 -0.31 -6.71
C ALA A 159 9.28 0.80 -7.21
N ARG A 160 8.32 0.43 -8.06
CA ARG A 160 7.35 1.32 -8.72
C ARG A 160 6.63 2.34 -7.82
N ASP A 161 6.48 2.05 -6.52
CA ASP A 161 5.79 2.93 -5.56
C ASP A 161 6.74 3.57 -4.54
N THR A 162 8.03 3.61 -4.83
CA THR A 162 9.01 4.19 -3.92
C THR A 162 8.80 5.69 -3.81
N VAL A 163 8.52 6.16 -2.59
CA VAL A 163 8.47 7.59 -2.29
C VAL A 163 9.83 8.05 -1.74
N PRO A 164 10.49 9.03 -2.38
CA PRO A 164 11.72 9.61 -1.87
C PRO A 164 11.59 10.10 -0.43
N THR A 165 12.58 9.79 0.41
CA THR A 165 12.52 10.06 1.87
C THR A 165 12.51 11.55 2.22
N ASP A 166 12.96 12.41 1.31
CA ASP A 166 12.92 13.88 1.40
C ASP A 166 11.51 14.44 1.27
N LEU A 167 10.59 13.69 0.65
CA LEU A 167 9.17 14.06 0.58
C LEU A 167 8.39 13.68 1.84
N TRP A 168 8.98 12.88 2.74
CA TRP A 168 8.29 12.41 3.95
C TRP A 168 8.10 13.56 4.96
N GLN A 169 6.84 13.89 5.22
CA GLN A 169 6.46 14.99 6.07
C GLN A 169 6.24 14.54 7.51
N GLN A 170 6.97 15.15 8.44
CA GLN A 170 6.79 14.94 9.88
C GLN A 170 5.48 15.56 10.41
N GLY A 171 4.75 16.30 9.59
CA GLY A 171 3.55 17.00 10.01
C GLY A 171 3.81 18.14 11.01
N GLU A 172 2.74 18.75 11.48
CA GLU A 172 2.81 19.85 12.44
C GLU A 172 2.68 19.42 13.90
N SER A 173 3.03 20.34 14.80
CA SER A 173 2.85 20.11 16.22
C SER A 173 1.39 20.31 16.59
N ALA A 174 0.81 19.30 17.22
CA ALA A 174 -0.61 19.27 17.56
C ALA A 174 -0.86 18.37 18.76
N PHE A 175 -1.93 18.68 19.48
CA PHE A 175 -2.51 17.82 20.50
C PHE A 175 -3.73 17.10 19.92
N LEU A 176 -3.85 15.82 20.23
CA LEU A 176 -4.81 14.89 19.64
C LEU A 176 -5.59 14.22 20.77
N ILE A 177 -6.91 14.20 20.65
CA ILE A 177 -7.78 13.35 21.48
C ILE A 177 -8.73 12.63 20.54
N SER A 178 -8.70 11.31 20.52
CA SER A 178 -9.81 10.51 20.00
C SER A 178 -10.58 9.95 21.18
N TYR A 179 -11.90 10.16 21.20
CA TYR A 179 -12.78 9.65 22.24
C TYR A 179 -13.78 8.66 21.66
N ASP A 180 -14.06 7.61 22.42
CA ASP A 180 -15.12 6.63 22.17
C ASP A 180 -15.88 6.42 23.47
N PHE A 181 -17.08 6.97 23.53
CA PHE A 181 -17.96 6.89 24.68
C PHE A 181 -19.18 6.04 24.33
N SER A 182 -19.53 5.11 25.21
CA SER A 182 -20.79 4.38 25.13
C SER A 182 -21.42 4.22 26.50
N GLY A 183 -22.75 4.25 26.50
CA GLY A 183 -23.57 4.07 27.68
C GLY A 183 -24.75 3.18 27.38
N SER A 184 -25.15 2.37 28.37
CA SER A 184 -26.39 1.63 28.32
C SER A 184 -27.17 1.75 29.62
N HIS A 185 -28.49 1.78 29.48
CA HIS A 185 -29.43 1.71 30.56
C HIS A 185 -30.37 0.54 30.31
N ASN A 186 -30.21 -0.52 31.09
CA ASN A 186 -30.99 -1.72 30.95
C ASN A 186 -31.90 -1.87 32.16
N HIS A 187 -33.16 -2.09 31.91
CA HIS A 187 -34.17 -2.36 32.91
C HIS A 187 -34.75 -3.74 32.65
N ASN A 188 -34.42 -4.70 33.51
CA ASN A 188 -34.88 -6.08 33.42
C ASN A 188 -35.76 -6.38 34.63
N HIS A 189 -37.07 -6.53 34.40
CA HIS A 189 -38.11 -6.66 35.43
C HIS A 189 -38.04 -5.60 36.54
N ASN A 190 -37.27 -5.85 37.61
CA ASN A 190 -37.10 -4.98 38.77
C ASN A 190 -35.65 -4.49 38.96
N ILE A 191 -34.73 -4.94 38.11
CA ILE A 191 -33.30 -4.64 38.20
C ILE A 191 -32.97 -3.61 37.13
N THR A 192 -32.42 -2.49 37.57
CA THR A 192 -31.90 -1.46 36.67
C THR A 192 -30.38 -1.51 36.70
N SER A 193 -29.75 -1.58 35.53
CA SER A 193 -28.31 -1.52 35.37
C SER A 193 -27.92 -0.38 34.43
N GLN A 194 -26.80 0.25 34.76
CA GLN A 194 -26.20 1.33 34.01
C GLN A 194 -24.74 1.01 33.79
N ASN A 195 -24.32 1.03 32.54
CA ASN A 195 -22.94 0.81 32.16
C ASN A 195 -22.44 2.03 31.38
N TYR A 196 -21.25 2.50 31.73
CA TYR A 196 -20.55 3.55 30.98
C TYR A 196 -19.14 3.09 30.64
N TYR A 197 -18.75 3.31 29.39
CA TYR A 197 -17.45 3.01 28.85
C TYR A 197 -16.92 4.27 28.15
N LEU A 198 -15.70 4.67 28.47
CA LEU A 198 -14.99 5.76 27.79
C LEU A 198 -13.56 5.32 27.48
N ASN A 199 -13.20 5.31 26.20
CA ASN A 199 -11.85 5.06 25.72
C ASN A 199 -11.28 6.34 25.08
N LEU A 200 -10.20 6.85 25.64
CA LEU A 200 -9.52 8.05 25.18
C LEU A 200 -8.14 7.68 24.64
N HIS A 201 -7.87 8.02 23.38
CA HIS A 201 -6.55 8.00 22.78
C HIS A 201 -6.01 9.42 22.70
N ASN A 202 -5.09 9.73 23.59
CA ASN A 202 -4.45 11.04 23.68
C ASN A 202 -3.12 11.01 22.95
N GLY A 203 -2.75 12.12 22.31
CA GLY A 203 -1.47 12.26 21.63
C GLY A 203 -0.94 13.68 21.62
N ILE A 204 0.38 13.81 21.64
CA ILE A 204 1.09 15.07 21.42
C ILE A 204 2.12 14.82 20.33
N ASN A 205 2.12 15.66 19.31
CA ASN A 205 3.11 15.65 18.24
C ASN A 205 4.01 16.88 18.37
N ILE A 206 5.33 16.68 18.37
CA ILE A 206 6.33 17.75 18.32
C ILE A 206 7.45 17.32 17.36
N GLY A 207 7.52 17.93 16.18
CA GLY A 207 8.45 17.51 15.13
C GLY A 207 8.24 16.05 14.74
N ALA A 208 9.28 15.21 14.86
CA ALA A 208 9.21 13.77 14.60
C ALA A 208 8.82 12.91 15.81
N TRP A 209 8.66 13.52 16.99
CA TRP A 209 8.32 12.80 18.21
C TRP A 209 6.80 12.74 18.39
N ARG A 210 6.31 11.55 18.74
CA ARG A 210 4.88 11.27 18.95
C ARG A 210 4.71 10.70 20.35
N PHE A 211 4.12 11.46 21.26
CA PHE A 211 3.62 10.91 22.52
C PHE A 211 2.22 10.33 22.29
N ARG A 212 1.94 9.16 22.86
CA ARG A 212 0.64 8.47 22.81
C ARG A 212 0.30 7.91 24.17
N ASN A 213 -0.97 8.02 24.53
CA ASN A 213 -1.52 7.49 25.78
C ASN A 213 -2.94 7.00 25.54
N GLN A 214 -3.26 5.81 26.04
CA GLN A 214 -4.60 5.25 26.00
C GLN A 214 -5.16 5.11 27.42
N LEU A 215 -6.32 5.72 27.67
CA LEU A 215 -7.05 5.66 28.93
C LEU A 215 -8.41 5.03 28.72
N VAL A 216 -8.76 4.07 29.58
CA VAL A 216 -10.07 3.41 29.57
C VAL A 216 -10.72 3.61 30.93
N TYR A 217 -11.93 4.15 30.91
CA TYR A 217 -12.81 4.31 32.05
C TYR A 217 -14.02 3.41 31.90
N ASN A 218 -14.30 2.61 32.93
CA ASN A 218 -15.41 1.68 32.99
C ASN A 218 -16.21 1.90 34.27
N TYR A 219 -17.53 1.99 34.13
CA TYR A 219 -18.47 2.00 35.23
C TYR A 219 -19.56 0.97 34.99
N ASP A 220 -19.83 0.15 35.99
CA ASP A 220 -20.92 -0.83 36.01
C ASP A 220 -21.65 -0.70 37.36
N SER A 221 -22.92 -0.29 37.30
CA SER A 221 -23.73 -0.04 38.49
C SER A 221 -24.06 -1.31 39.28
N GLN A 222 -24.15 -2.47 38.62
CA GLN A 222 -24.46 -3.76 39.27
C GLN A 222 -23.24 -4.30 40.00
N ALA A 223 -22.05 -4.17 39.39
CA ALA A 223 -20.80 -4.58 40.02
C ALA A 223 -20.33 -3.58 41.11
N GLY A 224 -20.90 -2.37 41.16
CA GLY A 224 -20.42 -1.27 42.01
C GLY A 224 -18.97 -0.89 41.72
N LYS A 225 -18.48 -1.17 40.50
CA LYS A 225 -17.08 -0.99 40.11
C LYS A 225 -16.94 0.23 39.23
N ASN A 226 -16.02 1.10 39.61
CA ASN A 226 -15.52 2.18 38.80
C ASN A 226 -14.01 1.98 38.65
N ASN A 227 -13.52 1.87 37.41
CA ASN A 227 -12.11 1.68 37.13
C ASN A 227 -11.65 2.62 36.01
N LEU A 228 -10.66 3.45 36.33
CA LEU A 228 -9.88 4.20 35.35
C LEU A 228 -8.51 3.56 35.24
N SER A 229 -8.13 3.16 34.03
CA SER A 229 -6.86 2.48 33.79
C SER A 229 -6.16 3.04 32.55
N SER A 230 -4.82 3.19 32.64
CA SER A 230 -3.99 3.46 31.46
C SER A 230 -3.57 2.14 30.83
N VAL A 231 -3.92 1.98 29.55
CA VAL A 231 -3.57 0.79 28.77
C VAL A 231 -2.12 0.87 28.34
N ASN A 232 -1.68 2.00 27.80
CA ASN A 232 -0.29 2.25 27.40
C ASN A 232 0.01 3.76 27.46
N SER A 233 1.29 4.09 27.56
CA SER A 233 1.82 5.45 27.58
C SER A 233 3.25 5.45 27.07
N TYR A 234 3.47 5.90 25.85
CA TYR A 234 4.78 5.82 25.22
C TYR A 234 5.06 7.02 24.31
N ILE A 235 6.34 7.19 24.00
CA ILE A 235 6.84 8.11 23.00
C ILE A 235 7.44 7.27 21.87
N GLN A 236 7.05 7.54 20.63
CA GLN A 236 7.62 6.90 19.44
C GLN A 236 8.27 7.90 18.51
N ARG A 237 9.26 7.42 17.75
CA ARG A 237 9.93 8.16 16.68
C ARG A 237 10.50 7.21 15.63
N ASP A 238 10.38 7.62 14.37
CA ASP A 238 10.90 6.90 13.21
C ASP A 238 12.40 7.13 12.99
N ILE A 239 13.11 6.09 12.55
CA ILE A 239 14.49 6.11 12.07
C ILE A 239 14.51 5.62 10.62
N HIS A 240 14.50 6.58 9.69
CA HIS A 240 14.37 6.30 8.27
C HIS A 240 15.51 5.41 7.73
N LYS A 241 16.76 5.62 8.18
CA LYS A 241 17.93 4.85 7.72
C LYS A 241 17.83 3.36 8.04
N LEU A 242 17.21 3.02 9.16
CA LEU A 242 17.01 1.63 9.60
C LEU A 242 15.66 1.08 9.17
N LYS A 243 14.81 1.90 8.54
CA LYS A 243 13.39 1.60 8.28
C LYS A 243 12.68 1.04 9.51
N SER A 244 12.84 1.74 10.64
CA SER A 244 12.46 1.22 11.97
C SER A 244 11.90 2.33 12.87
N GLN A 245 11.16 1.96 13.90
CA GLN A 245 10.66 2.87 14.93
C GLN A 245 11.34 2.57 16.27
N ILE A 246 11.66 3.62 17.02
CA ILE A 246 11.98 3.52 18.45
C ILE A 246 10.73 3.86 19.24
N ILE A 247 10.42 3.04 20.24
CA ILE A 247 9.33 3.24 21.19
C ILE A 247 9.90 3.22 22.61
N LEU A 248 9.59 4.25 23.40
CA LEU A 248 10.02 4.42 24.78
C LEU A 248 8.80 4.61 25.69
N GLY A 249 8.68 3.81 26.75
CA GLY A 249 7.60 3.92 27.73
C GLY A 249 6.87 2.60 27.97
N GLU A 250 5.60 2.69 28.35
CA GLU A 250 4.73 1.56 28.61
C GLU A 250 4.01 1.12 27.34
N THR A 251 4.35 -0.05 26.79
CA THR A 251 3.76 -0.61 25.57
C THR A 251 3.82 -2.14 25.57
N PHE A 252 3.57 -2.79 24.44
CA PHE A 252 3.57 -4.23 24.25
C PHE A 252 4.63 -4.68 23.23
N THR A 253 5.18 -5.88 23.41
CA THR A 253 6.01 -6.53 22.38
C THR A 253 5.15 -7.05 21.23
N THR A 254 5.72 -7.23 20.03
CA THR A 254 5.03 -7.92 18.93
C THR A 254 4.73 -9.39 19.28
N ASN A 255 3.75 -9.99 18.58
CA ASN A 255 3.30 -11.37 18.79
C ASN A 255 3.77 -12.32 17.67
N GLU A 256 4.93 -12.06 17.06
CA GLU A 256 5.42 -12.83 15.91
C GLU A 256 6.01 -14.18 16.31
N VAL A 257 6.68 -14.22 17.46
CA VAL A 257 7.44 -15.39 17.95
C VAL A 257 6.97 -15.82 19.33
N PHE A 258 7.06 -14.91 20.29
CA PHE A 258 6.62 -15.12 21.67
C PHE A 258 5.24 -14.49 21.88
N GLU A 259 4.57 -14.89 22.97
CA GLU A 259 3.32 -14.22 23.38
C GLU A 259 3.60 -12.74 23.68
N SER A 260 2.78 -11.83 23.15
CA SER A 260 2.90 -10.39 23.40
C SER A 260 2.80 -10.07 24.90
N ILE A 261 3.77 -9.31 25.42
CA ILE A 261 3.85 -8.92 26.82
C ILE A 261 3.89 -7.40 26.99
N LYS A 262 3.19 -6.92 28.02
CA LYS A 262 3.24 -5.52 28.42
C LYS A 262 4.54 -5.22 29.16
N PHE A 263 5.21 -4.14 28.82
CA PHE A 263 6.46 -3.72 29.46
C PHE A 263 6.58 -2.20 29.57
N ILE A 264 7.47 -1.77 30.46
CA ILE A 264 7.93 -0.38 30.55
C ILE A 264 9.42 -0.37 30.22
N GLY A 265 9.82 0.28 29.12
CA GLY A 265 11.20 0.26 28.66
C GLY A 265 11.41 0.89 27.28
N ALA A 266 12.34 0.33 26.51
CA ALA A 266 12.67 0.75 25.17
C ALA A 266 12.56 -0.41 24.18
N SER A 267 12.08 -0.12 22.97
CA SER A 267 12.06 -1.08 21.86
C SER A 267 12.44 -0.41 20.55
N ILE A 268 13.16 -1.14 19.70
CA ILE A 268 13.37 -0.79 18.30
C ILE A 268 12.78 -1.89 17.42
N ILE A 269 11.92 -1.51 16.48
CA ILE A 269 11.11 -2.43 15.67
C ILE A 269 11.22 -2.00 14.21
N SER A 270 11.50 -2.91 13.29
CA SER A 270 11.43 -2.65 11.85
C SER A 270 10.00 -2.32 11.42
N ASP A 271 9.81 -1.25 10.64
CA ASP A 271 8.51 -0.81 10.15
C ASP A 271 8.33 -1.14 8.66
N ASP A 272 7.48 -2.11 8.38
CA ASP A 272 7.16 -2.53 7.01
C ASP A 272 6.46 -1.41 6.22
N LEU A 273 5.82 -0.44 6.88
CA LEU A 273 5.13 0.66 6.19
C LEU A 273 6.10 1.65 5.53
N MET A 274 7.35 1.73 6.01
CA MET A 274 8.43 2.51 5.37
C MET A 274 8.92 1.88 4.06
N LEU A 275 8.46 0.67 3.73
CA LEU A 275 8.68 0.04 2.43
C LEU A 275 7.55 0.41 1.46
N PRO A 276 7.87 0.53 0.16
CA PRO A 276 6.85 0.66 -0.88
C PRO A 276 5.81 -0.46 -0.76
N SER A 277 4.54 -0.15 -1.04
CA SER A 277 3.44 -1.13 -0.92
C SER A 277 3.70 -2.43 -1.70
N SER A 278 4.36 -2.31 -2.85
CA SER A 278 4.83 -3.42 -3.69
C SER A 278 5.92 -4.32 -3.05
N GLN A 279 6.45 -4.00 -1.87
CA GLN A 279 7.52 -4.73 -1.18
C GLN A 279 7.21 -5.14 0.27
N ARG A 280 6.03 -4.80 0.81
CA ARG A 280 5.71 -5.00 2.24
C ARG A 280 5.60 -6.48 2.61
N ASP A 281 4.75 -7.18 1.89
CA ASP A 281 4.36 -8.56 2.15
C ASP A 281 5.17 -9.58 1.36
N PHE A 282 5.14 -10.85 1.73
CA PHE A 282 5.82 -11.90 0.98
C PHE A 282 5.21 -12.05 -0.42
N ALA A 283 6.07 -11.91 -1.43
CA ALA A 283 5.81 -12.34 -2.80
C ALA A 283 7.12 -12.94 -3.36
N PRO A 284 7.06 -13.99 -4.19
CA PRO A 284 8.24 -14.58 -4.78
C PRO A 284 8.88 -13.58 -5.75
N VAL A 285 10.21 -13.48 -5.71
CA VAL A 285 10.97 -12.71 -6.71
C VAL A 285 11.03 -13.53 -8.01
N ILE A 286 10.43 -13.03 -9.08
CA ILE A 286 10.45 -13.71 -10.37
C ILE A 286 11.77 -13.40 -11.08
N ARG A 287 12.53 -14.42 -11.46
CA ARG A 287 13.77 -14.28 -12.23
C ARG A 287 13.60 -14.89 -13.61
N GLY A 288 14.19 -14.25 -14.62
CA GLY A 288 14.14 -14.72 -16.00
C GLY A 288 15.27 -14.12 -16.85
N ILE A 289 15.37 -14.56 -18.10
CA ILE A 289 16.29 -14.02 -19.09
C ILE A 289 15.46 -13.67 -20.32
N ALA A 290 15.53 -12.41 -20.75
CA ALA A 290 14.97 -11.94 -22.00
C ALA A 290 16.04 -11.99 -23.09
N GLN A 291 15.69 -12.44 -24.29
CA GLN A 291 16.61 -12.46 -25.43
C GLN A 291 16.66 -11.12 -26.15
N THR A 292 15.56 -10.36 -26.09
CA THR A 292 15.33 -9.07 -26.75
C THR A 292 14.71 -8.06 -25.78
N HIS A 293 14.19 -6.93 -26.26
CA HIS A 293 13.46 -5.97 -25.42
C HIS A 293 12.06 -6.53 -25.08
N ALA A 294 12.03 -7.55 -24.22
CA ALA A 294 10.85 -8.36 -24.03
C ALA A 294 9.79 -7.69 -23.15
N ARG A 295 8.52 -7.94 -23.47
CA ARG A 295 7.39 -7.65 -22.59
C ARG A 295 7.17 -8.82 -21.63
N VAL A 296 7.32 -8.58 -20.34
CA VAL A 296 7.07 -9.56 -19.29
C VAL A 296 5.70 -9.30 -18.68
N THR A 297 4.77 -10.24 -18.87
CA THR A 297 3.43 -10.20 -18.31
C THR A 297 3.29 -11.30 -17.25
N VAL A 298 2.89 -10.93 -16.03
CA VAL A 298 2.55 -11.86 -14.95
C VAL A 298 1.04 -11.84 -14.76
N ARG A 299 0.44 -13.03 -14.83
CA ARG A 299 -0.99 -13.25 -14.58
C ARG A 299 -1.21 -14.03 -13.31
N GLN A 300 -2.30 -13.72 -12.62
CA GLN A 300 -2.79 -14.47 -11.48
C GLN A 300 -4.31 -14.50 -11.55
N ASN A 301 -4.93 -15.68 -11.39
CA ASN A 301 -6.36 -15.88 -11.65
C ASN A 301 -6.82 -15.35 -13.02
N ASN A 302 -5.98 -15.55 -14.04
CA ASN A 302 -6.17 -15.07 -15.42
C ASN A 302 -6.17 -13.52 -15.60
N TYR A 303 -6.04 -12.75 -14.54
CA TYR A 303 -5.86 -11.29 -14.59
C TYR A 303 -4.38 -10.93 -14.72
N VAL A 304 -4.07 -9.92 -15.52
CA VAL A 304 -2.71 -9.36 -15.59
C VAL A 304 -2.48 -8.52 -14.32
N ILE A 305 -1.57 -8.97 -13.46
CA ILE A 305 -1.23 -8.27 -12.21
C ILE A 305 0.06 -7.45 -12.33
N TYR A 306 0.89 -7.77 -13.33
CA TYR A 306 2.12 -7.06 -13.63
C TYR A 306 2.39 -7.14 -15.13
N GLU A 307 2.76 -6.01 -15.72
CA GLU A 307 3.29 -5.97 -17.07
C GLU A 307 4.35 -4.88 -17.14
N ASN A 308 5.54 -5.24 -17.63
CA ASN A 308 6.61 -4.28 -17.85
C ASN A 308 7.50 -4.74 -19.01
N TYR A 309 8.20 -3.79 -19.63
CA TYR A 309 9.23 -4.08 -20.63
C TYR A 309 10.58 -4.20 -19.94
N VAL A 310 11.34 -5.23 -20.29
CA VAL A 310 12.69 -5.45 -19.75
C VAL A 310 13.71 -5.41 -20.90
N PRO A 311 14.89 -4.82 -20.67
CA PRO A 311 15.97 -4.87 -21.65
C PRO A 311 16.46 -6.32 -21.85
N PRO A 312 17.17 -6.60 -22.97
CA PRO A 312 17.81 -7.89 -23.19
C PRO A 312 18.72 -8.30 -22.02
N GLY A 313 18.73 -9.59 -21.69
CA GLY A 313 19.52 -10.16 -20.60
C GLY A 313 18.69 -10.55 -19.37
N PRO A 314 19.36 -10.86 -18.24
CA PRO A 314 18.69 -11.27 -17.02
C PRO A 314 17.88 -10.14 -16.38
N PHE A 315 16.68 -10.47 -15.89
CA PHE A 315 15.80 -9.56 -15.16
C PHE A 315 15.29 -10.20 -13.87
N GLU A 316 14.94 -9.35 -12.90
CA GLU A 316 14.29 -9.75 -11.65
C GLU A 316 13.08 -8.85 -11.36
N ILE A 317 11.94 -9.44 -11.02
CA ILE A 317 10.75 -8.73 -10.58
C ILE A 317 10.59 -8.98 -9.08
N SER A 318 10.96 -7.99 -8.27
CA SER A 318 10.92 -8.04 -6.81
C SER A 318 9.88 -7.10 -6.21
N ASP A 319 9.01 -6.49 -7.03
CA ASP A 319 8.03 -5.45 -6.68
C ASP A 319 6.59 -5.84 -7.06
N LEU A 320 6.28 -7.15 -7.03
CA LEU A 320 4.91 -7.64 -7.16
C LEU A 320 4.11 -7.31 -5.90
N TYR A 321 2.87 -6.84 -6.03
CA TYR A 321 1.95 -6.78 -4.91
C TYR A 321 1.65 -8.21 -4.42
N ALA A 322 1.68 -8.43 -3.11
CA ALA A 322 1.25 -9.69 -2.55
C ALA A 322 -0.28 -9.72 -2.56
N ILE A 323 -0.85 -10.69 -3.27
CA ILE A 323 -2.27 -10.99 -3.18
C ILE A 323 -2.35 -12.31 -2.41
N TYR A 324 -2.68 -12.24 -1.12
CA TYR A 324 -2.75 -13.44 -0.29
C TYR A 324 -3.87 -14.35 -0.81
N GLY A 325 -3.58 -15.65 -0.91
CA GLY A 325 -4.58 -16.65 -1.27
C GLY A 325 -4.98 -16.72 -2.75
N SER A 326 -4.27 -16.07 -3.68
CA SER A 326 -4.59 -16.07 -5.12
C SER A 326 -3.73 -17.02 -5.96
N GLY A 327 -3.27 -18.12 -5.36
CA GLY A 327 -2.48 -19.21 -5.95
C GLY A 327 -1.47 -18.80 -7.03
N ASN A 328 -1.31 -19.59 -8.08
CA ASN A 328 -0.07 -19.61 -8.89
C ASN A 328 0.10 -18.39 -9.82
N LEU A 329 1.35 -17.96 -10.01
CA LEU A 329 1.70 -16.87 -10.93
C LEU A 329 2.08 -17.43 -12.31
N HIS A 330 1.37 -17.01 -13.34
CA HIS A 330 1.65 -17.39 -14.73
C HIS A 330 2.48 -16.29 -15.41
N VAL A 331 3.75 -16.58 -15.69
CA VAL A 331 4.69 -15.64 -16.30
C VAL A 331 4.76 -15.91 -17.80
N THR A 332 4.59 -14.87 -18.59
CA THR A 332 4.78 -14.88 -20.05
C THR A 332 5.79 -13.82 -20.43
N ILE A 333 6.91 -14.23 -21.01
CA ILE A 333 7.91 -13.35 -21.61
C ILE A 333 7.62 -13.34 -23.11
N THR A 334 7.26 -12.19 -23.67
CA THR A 334 7.03 -12.00 -25.10
C THR A 334 8.21 -11.21 -25.68
N GLU A 335 9.04 -11.89 -26.47
CA GLU A 335 10.16 -11.27 -27.18
C GLU A 335 9.67 -10.35 -28.32
N ASP A 336 10.51 -9.45 -28.81
CA ASP A 336 10.18 -8.49 -29.88
C ASP A 336 9.74 -9.18 -31.18
N ASN A 337 10.26 -10.37 -31.44
CA ASN A 337 9.87 -11.19 -32.59
C ASN A 337 8.54 -11.95 -32.39
N GLY A 338 7.84 -11.73 -31.27
CA GLY A 338 6.59 -12.38 -30.92
C GLY A 338 6.72 -13.77 -30.29
N LYS A 339 7.93 -14.32 -30.17
CA LYS A 339 8.16 -15.60 -29.48
C LYS A 339 7.80 -15.47 -28.00
N GLN A 340 7.01 -16.40 -27.49
CA GLN A 340 6.59 -16.41 -26.08
C GLN A 340 7.25 -17.54 -25.31
N THR A 341 7.86 -17.21 -24.17
CA THR A 341 8.30 -18.17 -23.15
C THR A 341 7.33 -18.10 -21.98
N LYS A 342 6.72 -19.24 -21.62
CA LYS A 342 5.73 -19.32 -20.52
C LYS A 342 6.23 -20.26 -19.44
N PHE A 343 6.13 -19.84 -18.20
CA PHE A 343 6.39 -20.69 -17.04
C PHE A 343 5.49 -20.29 -15.87
N ILE A 344 5.31 -21.22 -14.92
CA ILE A 344 4.51 -20.99 -13.72
C ILE A 344 5.48 -20.79 -12.56
N GLN A 345 5.29 -19.71 -11.81
CA GLN A 345 5.92 -19.46 -10.52
C GLN A 345 4.91 -19.82 -9.43
N PRO A 346 5.05 -20.96 -8.75
CA PRO A 346 4.15 -21.34 -7.67
C PRO A 346 4.17 -20.29 -6.57
N PHE A 347 2.99 -19.96 -6.04
CA PHE A 347 2.86 -19.00 -4.97
C PHE A 347 1.89 -19.49 -3.89
N SER A 348 2.42 -19.59 -2.69
CA SER A 348 1.71 -19.84 -1.45
C SER A 348 2.61 -19.32 -0.33
N SER A 349 2.03 -18.76 0.71
CA SER A 349 2.79 -18.10 1.76
C SER A 349 2.11 -18.28 3.10
N VAL A 350 2.91 -18.39 4.14
CA VAL A 350 2.45 -18.27 5.52
C VAL A 350 2.85 -16.89 6.05
N PRO A 351 2.06 -16.23 6.93
CA PRO A 351 2.25 -14.83 7.30
C PRO A 351 3.63 -14.41 7.83
N ILE A 352 4.44 -15.38 8.28
CA ILE A 352 5.77 -15.14 8.84
C ILE A 352 6.88 -15.11 7.78
N MET A 353 6.62 -15.57 6.54
CA MET A 353 7.62 -15.56 5.47
C MET A 353 7.97 -14.12 5.08
N GLN A 354 9.24 -13.90 4.73
CA GLN A 354 9.76 -12.61 4.30
C GLN A 354 10.37 -12.74 2.90
N ARG A 355 10.31 -11.66 2.11
CA ARG A 355 10.98 -11.62 0.80
C ARG A 355 12.48 -11.87 0.94
N GLU A 356 13.07 -12.43 -0.10
CA GLU A 356 14.52 -12.63 -0.19
C GLU A 356 15.29 -11.34 0.14
N GLY A 357 16.26 -11.45 1.05
CA GLY A 357 17.07 -10.33 1.54
C GLY A 357 16.41 -9.44 2.60
N LYS A 358 15.11 -9.59 2.87
CA LYS A 358 14.40 -8.77 3.86
C LYS A 358 14.64 -9.27 5.28
N LEU A 359 15.02 -8.35 6.17
CA LEU A 359 15.16 -8.58 7.60
C LEU A 359 14.07 -7.83 8.36
N LYS A 360 13.21 -8.56 9.05
CA LYS A 360 12.28 -8.03 10.06
C LYS A 360 12.84 -8.30 11.44
N TYR A 361 12.82 -7.31 12.33
CA TYR A 361 13.41 -7.47 13.65
C TYR A 361 12.72 -6.62 14.72
N GLN A 362 12.81 -7.09 15.95
CA GLN A 362 12.42 -6.37 17.16
C GLN A 362 13.47 -6.60 18.24
N PHE A 363 13.92 -5.54 18.88
CA PHE A 363 14.75 -5.62 20.08
C PHE A 363 14.14 -4.78 21.19
N THR A 364 13.83 -5.42 22.32
CA THR A 364 13.13 -4.82 23.46
C THR A 364 13.92 -5.03 24.75
N LEU A 365 14.03 -3.98 25.56
CA LEU A 365 14.62 -4.00 26.89
C LEU A 365 13.69 -3.27 27.84
N GLY A 366 13.31 -3.90 28.95
CA GLY A 366 12.40 -3.24 29.88
C GLY A 366 12.03 -4.07 31.08
N ARG A 367 11.11 -3.53 31.87
CA ARG A 367 10.50 -4.21 33.01
C ARG A 367 9.13 -4.72 32.62
N PHE A 368 8.86 -6.00 32.87
CA PHE A 368 7.55 -6.58 32.62
C PHE A 368 6.48 -5.90 33.49
N ALA A 369 5.41 -5.42 32.84
CA ALA A 369 4.29 -4.74 33.47
C ALA A 369 3.08 -5.68 33.51
N GLY A 370 3.13 -6.69 34.39
CA GLY A 370 2.11 -7.74 34.46
C GLY A 370 0.69 -7.21 34.67
N SER A 371 -0.30 -7.88 34.06
CA SER A 371 -1.71 -7.44 34.04
C SER A 371 -2.49 -7.69 35.34
N LYS A 372 -1.95 -8.47 36.29
CA LYS A 372 -2.60 -8.79 37.58
C LYS A 372 -1.86 -8.13 38.74
N LYS A 373 -2.63 -7.70 39.76
CA LYS A 373 -2.08 -7.23 41.04
C LYS A 373 -1.18 -8.33 41.64
N ASN A 374 0.05 -7.97 42.02
CA ASN A 374 1.09 -8.86 42.55
C ASN A 374 1.76 -9.83 41.54
N SER A 375 1.64 -9.61 40.22
CA SER A 375 2.56 -10.26 39.26
C SER A 375 4.02 -9.95 39.60
N TYR A 376 4.91 -10.91 39.41
CA TYR A 376 6.36 -10.64 39.46
C TYR A 376 6.74 -9.81 38.23
N GLN A 377 7.54 -8.77 38.39
CA GLN A 377 7.84 -7.77 37.36
C GLN A 377 9.34 -7.70 37.07
N PRO A 378 9.95 -8.77 36.52
CA PRO A 378 11.38 -8.79 36.26
C PRO A 378 11.77 -7.82 35.14
N TYR A 379 13.03 -7.41 35.15
CA TYR A 379 13.67 -6.88 33.94
C TYR A 379 13.89 -8.02 32.95
N PHE A 380 13.68 -7.74 31.67
CA PHE A 380 13.87 -8.69 30.59
C PHE A 380 14.45 -8.01 29.35
N SER A 381 15.01 -8.84 28.49
CA SER A 381 15.42 -8.50 27.14
C SER A 381 14.80 -9.47 26.15
N GLU A 382 14.33 -8.97 25.02
CA GLU A 382 13.78 -9.78 23.94
C GLU A 382 14.37 -9.35 22.61
N LEU A 383 14.83 -10.32 21.81
CA LEU A 383 15.29 -10.13 20.44
C LEU A 383 14.53 -11.10 19.54
N VAL A 384 13.89 -10.58 18.51
CA VAL A 384 13.22 -11.36 17.46
C VAL A 384 13.80 -10.94 16.13
N SER A 385 14.12 -11.90 15.27
CA SER A 385 14.56 -11.64 13.91
C SER A 385 13.99 -12.68 12.94
N ILE A 386 13.54 -12.20 11.79
CA ILE A 386 13.00 -13.00 10.70
C ILE A 386 13.67 -12.56 9.42
N TYR A 387 14.35 -13.48 8.74
CA TYR A 387 15.14 -13.18 7.55
C TYR A 387 14.71 -14.05 6.37
N GLY A 388 14.37 -13.42 5.26
CA GLY A 388 14.10 -14.11 3.99
C GLY A 388 15.41 -14.50 3.31
N VAL A 389 15.78 -15.78 3.40
CA VAL A 389 17.04 -16.30 2.81
C VAL A 389 16.90 -16.46 1.30
N SER A 390 15.75 -16.93 0.83
CA SER A 390 15.42 -17.09 -0.58
C SER A 390 13.92 -16.98 -0.81
N ASN A 391 13.49 -17.00 -2.07
CA ASN A 391 12.07 -17.12 -2.46
C ASN A 391 11.30 -18.29 -1.82
N ARG A 392 11.99 -19.29 -1.25
CA ARG A 392 11.36 -20.46 -0.64
C ARG A 392 11.64 -20.61 0.83
N LEU A 393 12.63 -19.92 1.38
CA LEU A 393 13.10 -20.13 2.74
C LEU A 393 13.14 -18.81 3.52
N SER A 394 12.42 -18.78 4.63
CA SER A 394 12.55 -17.74 5.66
C SER A 394 12.99 -18.38 6.96
N LEU A 395 13.97 -17.78 7.64
CA LEU A 395 14.45 -18.22 8.95
C LEU A 395 13.93 -17.27 10.02
N LEU A 396 13.53 -17.84 11.14
CA LEU A 396 13.07 -17.12 12.32
C LEU A 396 13.95 -17.51 13.51
N SER A 397 14.37 -16.50 14.26
CA SER A 397 15.03 -16.71 15.54
C SER A 397 14.52 -15.72 16.58
N GLY A 398 14.41 -16.18 17.83
CA GLY A 398 13.96 -15.35 18.93
C GLY A 398 14.65 -15.73 20.23
N ILE A 399 15.01 -14.75 21.04
CA ILE A 399 15.57 -14.94 22.38
C ILE A 399 14.80 -14.05 23.35
N GLN A 400 14.37 -14.62 24.47
CA GLN A 400 13.74 -13.87 25.57
C GLN A 400 14.43 -14.26 26.87
N ALA A 401 15.01 -13.29 27.56
CA ALA A 401 15.82 -13.53 28.76
C ALA A 401 15.42 -12.60 29.91
N ALA A 402 15.36 -13.15 31.12
CA ALA A 402 15.11 -12.47 32.38
C ALA A 402 15.76 -13.25 33.53
N GLU A 403 15.75 -12.69 34.75
CA GLU A 403 16.41 -13.29 35.93
C GLU A 403 16.03 -14.77 36.17
N ASN A 404 14.74 -15.11 36.00
CA ASN A 404 14.19 -16.43 36.27
C ASN A 404 13.65 -17.13 35.00
N TYR A 405 14.02 -16.66 33.81
CA TYR A 405 13.49 -17.17 32.55
C TYR A 405 14.45 -17.00 31.39
N LEU A 406 14.69 -18.05 30.63
CA LEU A 406 15.38 -18.00 29.35
C LEU A 406 14.61 -18.81 28.32
N SER A 407 14.33 -18.22 27.16
CA SER A 407 13.66 -18.88 26.06
C SER A 407 14.38 -18.61 24.74
N LEU A 408 14.49 -19.65 23.91
CA LEU A 408 15.06 -19.64 22.58
C LEU A 408 14.02 -20.20 21.60
N SER A 409 13.74 -19.46 20.53
CA SER A 409 12.87 -19.86 19.44
C SER A 409 13.68 -19.99 18.15
N LEU A 410 13.44 -21.06 17.41
CA LEU A 410 14.02 -21.32 16.09
C LEU A 410 12.91 -21.80 15.16
N GLY A 411 12.71 -21.10 14.06
CA GLY A 411 11.68 -21.42 13.08
C GLY A 411 12.17 -21.33 11.64
N LEU A 412 11.46 -22.02 10.77
CA LEU A 412 11.69 -22.08 9.33
C LEU A 412 10.36 -22.05 8.59
N GLY A 413 10.22 -21.11 7.66
CA GLY A 413 9.13 -21.02 6.69
C GLY A 413 9.62 -21.54 5.34
N LEU A 414 8.90 -22.50 4.78
CA LEU A 414 9.22 -23.17 3.53
C LEU A 414 8.07 -23.03 2.54
N GLY A 415 8.34 -22.45 1.37
CA GLY A 415 7.46 -22.58 0.20
C GLY A 415 7.67 -23.95 -0.45
N LEU A 416 6.62 -24.77 -0.50
CA LEU A 416 6.60 -26.12 -1.07
C LEU A 416 6.06 -26.12 -2.51
N ASP A 417 6.24 -25.01 -3.22
CA ASP A 417 5.75 -24.79 -4.57
C ASP A 417 4.24 -25.12 -4.71
N ASN A 418 3.88 -26.12 -5.52
CA ASN A 418 2.49 -26.53 -5.75
C ASN A 418 1.80 -27.08 -4.50
N PHE A 419 2.56 -27.52 -3.49
CA PHE A 419 2.03 -28.06 -2.23
C PHE A 419 1.82 -27.00 -1.15
N GLY A 420 1.91 -25.71 -1.45
CA GLY A 420 1.58 -24.66 -0.48
C GLY A 420 2.80 -24.12 0.25
N ALA A 421 2.60 -23.56 1.44
CA ALA A 421 3.67 -23.12 2.32
C ALA A 421 3.50 -23.74 3.71
N ILE A 422 4.62 -24.09 4.34
CA ILE A 422 4.66 -24.64 5.70
C ILE A 422 5.58 -23.79 6.57
N PHE A 423 5.21 -23.57 7.81
CA PHE A 423 6.07 -22.99 8.84
C PHE A 423 6.18 -23.93 10.02
N PHE A 424 7.40 -24.14 10.48
CA PHE A 424 7.70 -24.89 11.69
C PHE A 424 8.47 -23.98 12.64
N ASN A 425 8.07 -23.94 13.91
CA ASN A 425 8.80 -23.25 14.97
C ASN A 425 8.95 -24.14 16.19
N ALA A 426 10.13 -24.13 16.79
CA ALA A 426 10.43 -24.78 18.07
C ALA A 426 10.85 -23.72 19.08
N ILE A 427 10.19 -23.71 20.23
CA ILE A 427 10.53 -22.85 21.37
C ILE A 427 11.02 -23.74 22.51
N PHE A 428 12.18 -23.42 23.05
CA PHE A 428 12.78 -24.07 24.22
C PHE A 428 12.83 -23.06 25.35
N ALA A 429 12.26 -23.41 26.50
CA ALA A 429 12.18 -22.53 27.66
C ALA A 429 12.77 -23.19 28.90
N ASP A 430 13.55 -22.42 29.66
CA ASP A 430 14.08 -22.75 30.98
C ASP A 430 13.55 -21.73 31.98
N ALA A 431 12.67 -22.18 32.86
CA ALA A 431 11.93 -21.35 33.80
C ALA A 431 12.25 -21.73 35.24
N LYS A 432 12.57 -20.75 36.08
CA LYS A 432 12.61 -20.92 37.54
C LYS A 432 11.30 -20.39 38.12
N LEU A 433 10.45 -21.32 38.55
CA LEU A 433 9.15 -20.99 39.15
C LEU A 433 9.33 -20.38 40.54
N ALA A 434 8.31 -19.65 41.02
CA ALA A 434 8.36 -18.99 42.33
C ALA A 434 8.48 -19.96 43.54
N ASN A 435 8.29 -21.26 43.35
CA ASN A 435 8.63 -22.29 44.34
C ASN A 435 10.10 -22.77 44.27
N ASN A 436 10.98 -22.02 43.61
CA ASN A 436 12.38 -22.32 43.34
C ASN A 436 12.64 -23.60 42.51
N ARG A 437 11.62 -24.21 41.90
CA ARG A 437 11.82 -25.33 40.99
C ARG A 437 12.15 -24.83 39.60
N ARG A 438 13.25 -25.33 39.04
CA ARG A 438 13.62 -25.14 37.63
C ARG A 438 12.86 -26.14 36.75
N LYS A 439 12.32 -25.67 35.63
CA LYS A 439 11.51 -26.45 34.68
C LYS A 439 11.99 -26.15 33.27
N LYS A 440 12.24 -27.22 32.51
CA LYS A 440 12.71 -27.12 31.12
C LYS A 440 11.68 -27.74 30.21
N GLY A 441 11.18 -26.98 29.26
CA GLY A 441 10.20 -27.49 28.33
C GLY A 441 10.34 -26.91 26.94
N GLN A 442 9.55 -27.49 26.04
CA GLN A 442 9.55 -27.13 24.64
C GLN A 442 8.13 -27.12 24.09
N SER A 443 7.90 -26.24 23.13
CA SER A 443 6.66 -26.16 22.36
C SER A 443 6.97 -26.09 20.87
N TYR A 444 6.15 -26.73 20.06
CA TYR A 444 6.25 -26.71 18.61
C TYR A 444 5.03 -26.05 18.00
N LYS A 445 5.23 -25.28 16.94
CA LYS A 445 4.15 -24.69 16.14
C LYS A 445 4.33 -25.10 14.69
N ILE A 446 3.26 -25.59 14.09
CA ILE A 446 3.19 -25.97 12.69
C ILE A 446 2.08 -25.15 12.05
N GLN A 447 2.36 -24.49 10.94
CA GLN A 447 1.35 -23.82 10.13
C GLN A 447 1.48 -24.28 8.69
N TYR A 448 0.35 -24.45 8.02
CA TYR A 448 0.31 -24.81 6.61
C TYR A 448 -0.78 -24.02 5.92
N GLU A 449 -0.46 -23.49 4.74
CA GLU A 449 -1.39 -22.71 3.95
C GLU A 449 -1.29 -23.09 2.48
N LYS A 450 -2.44 -23.29 1.84
CA LYS A 450 -2.54 -23.55 0.40
C LYS A 450 -3.79 -22.90 -0.16
N SER A 451 -3.64 -22.20 -1.28
CA SER A 451 -4.76 -21.82 -2.13
C SER A 451 -4.66 -22.53 -3.48
N ILE A 452 -5.80 -22.99 -4.00
CA ILE A 452 -5.97 -23.68 -5.26
C ILE A 452 -7.03 -22.91 -6.05
N ASP A 453 -6.58 -22.02 -6.93
CA ASP A 453 -7.49 -21.12 -7.63
C ASP A 453 -8.36 -21.85 -8.65
N GLU A 454 -7.84 -22.93 -9.25
CA GLU A 454 -8.54 -23.70 -10.30
C GLU A 454 -9.89 -24.25 -9.84
N ILE A 455 -10.03 -24.48 -8.53
CA ILE A 455 -11.25 -24.93 -7.89
C ILE A 455 -11.75 -23.94 -6.82
N GLY A 456 -11.15 -22.75 -6.69
CA GLY A 456 -11.56 -21.74 -5.70
C GLY A 456 -11.41 -22.15 -4.23
N THR A 457 -10.48 -23.06 -3.91
CA THR A 457 -10.29 -23.61 -2.55
C THR A 457 -9.12 -22.94 -1.83
N SER A 458 -9.35 -22.39 -0.64
CA SER A 458 -8.31 -21.93 0.28
C SER A 458 -8.32 -22.73 1.57
N PHE A 459 -7.13 -23.12 2.02
CA PHE A 459 -6.91 -24.01 3.16
C PHE A 459 -5.86 -23.40 4.09
N ASN A 460 -6.18 -23.28 5.37
CA ASN A 460 -5.27 -22.84 6.42
C ASN A 460 -5.35 -23.80 7.62
N PHE A 461 -4.18 -24.24 8.09
CA PHE A 461 -4.04 -25.04 9.30
C PHE A 461 -2.96 -24.46 10.20
N SER A 462 -3.22 -24.41 11.51
CA SER A 462 -2.26 -23.99 12.53
C SER A 462 -2.39 -24.87 13.77
N GLY A 463 -1.31 -25.53 14.16
CA GLY A 463 -1.23 -26.41 15.32
C GLY A 463 -0.11 -25.99 16.26
N ASN A 464 -0.43 -25.68 17.51
CA ASN A 464 0.54 -25.50 18.60
C ASN A 464 0.52 -26.74 19.49
N PHE A 465 1.69 -27.34 19.68
CA PHE A 465 1.91 -28.52 20.49
C PHE A 465 2.83 -28.16 21.65
N TYR A 466 2.28 -28.13 22.85
CA TYR A 466 3.07 -28.00 24.07
C TYR A 466 3.43 -29.43 24.46
N THR A 467 4.60 -29.90 24.05
CA THR A 467 4.95 -31.33 24.15
C THR A 467 5.54 -31.69 25.51
N SER A 468 6.33 -30.81 26.14
CA SER A 468 6.89 -31.07 27.49
C SER A 468 5.94 -30.58 28.59
N PRO A 469 5.49 -31.44 29.54
CA PRO A 469 4.76 -31.09 30.77
C PRO A 469 5.32 -29.86 31.52
N GLU A 470 6.60 -29.60 31.32
CA GLU A 470 7.41 -28.60 31.99
C GLU A 470 7.65 -27.32 31.18
N TYR A 471 7.02 -27.17 30.01
CA TYR A 471 7.01 -25.89 29.29
C TYR A 471 6.14 -24.87 30.03
N TYR A 472 6.69 -23.67 30.22
CA TYR A 472 6.00 -22.51 30.77
C TYR A 472 6.33 -21.28 29.90
N SER A 473 5.32 -20.50 29.53
CA SER A 473 5.56 -19.21 28.85
C SER A 473 6.04 -18.14 29.85
N PHE A 474 6.67 -17.08 29.36
CA PHE A 474 7.11 -15.97 30.21
C PHE A 474 5.94 -15.35 31.01
N LEU A 475 4.76 -15.25 30.39
CA LEU A 475 3.56 -14.79 31.08
C LEU A 475 3.16 -15.73 32.22
N GLU A 476 3.24 -17.05 32.03
CA GLU A 476 2.89 -18.03 33.06
C GLU A 476 3.84 -18.01 34.26
N VAL A 477 5.15 -17.87 34.02
CA VAL A 477 6.18 -17.82 35.08
C VAL A 477 6.02 -16.60 35.99
N ASN A 478 5.56 -15.48 35.42
CA ASN A 478 5.43 -14.20 36.13
C ASN A 478 4.01 -13.94 36.68
N ARG A 479 3.08 -14.89 36.57
CA ARG A 479 1.75 -14.80 37.19
C ARG A 479 1.83 -14.97 38.72
N PRO A 480 0.99 -14.26 39.50
CA PRO A 480 0.94 -14.43 40.94
C PRO A 480 0.50 -15.86 41.32
N LEU A 481 1.25 -16.53 42.19
CA LEU A 481 0.86 -17.83 42.75
C LEU A 481 -0.19 -17.63 43.86
N LYS A 482 -1.48 -17.83 43.59
CA LYS A 482 -2.45 -18.14 44.66
C LYS A 482 -2.45 -19.65 44.93
N LYS A 483 -2.55 -20.05 46.20
CA LYS A 483 -2.65 -21.47 46.64
C LYS A 483 -3.81 -22.26 46.01
N GLN A 484 -4.83 -21.58 45.46
CA GLN A 484 -5.92 -22.20 44.68
C GLN A 484 -5.66 -22.26 43.16
N ASP A 485 -4.75 -21.44 42.62
CA ASP A 485 -4.42 -21.42 41.19
C ASP A 485 -3.47 -22.57 40.77
N THR A 486 -2.87 -23.28 41.72
CA THR A 486 -2.13 -24.52 41.40
C THR A 486 -3.04 -25.64 40.92
N ALA A 487 -4.35 -25.57 41.20
CA ALA A 487 -5.36 -26.52 40.72
C ALA A 487 -5.96 -26.11 39.34
N ASN A 488 -6.03 -24.81 39.04
CA ASN A 488 -6.70 -24.27 37.83
C ASN A 488 -5.76 -23.59 36.81
N GLY A 489 -4.43 -23.65 37.01
CA GLY A 489 -3.46 -23.28 35.97
C GLY A 489 -3.58 -24.24 34.79
N GLN A 490 -4.43 -23.89 33.82
CA GLN A 490 -4.68 -24.66 32.62
C GLN A 490 -3.47 -24.57 31.68
N ASN A 491 -2.42 -25.33 31.98
CA ASN A 491 -1.31 -25.49 31.05
C ASN A 491 -1.87 -26.11 29.77
N LYS A 492 -1.83 -25.33 28.67
CA LYS A 492 -2.24 -25.76 27.34
C LYS A 492 -1.45 -27.02 26.96
N LEU A 493 -2.13 -28.02 26.41
CA LEU A 493 -1.51 -29.24 25.88
C LEU A 493 -1.32 -29.11 24.37
N SER A 494 -2.41 -28.79 23.67
CA SER A 494 -2.41 -28.62 22.22
C SER A 494 -3.50 -27.64 21.81
N GLN A 495 -3.27 -26.91 20.75
CA GLN A 495 -4.23 -25.99 20.14
C GLN A 495 -4.20 -26.21 18.64
N PHE A 496 -5.35 -26.43 18.03
CA PHE A 496 -5.52 -26.64 16.60
C PHE A 496 -6.50 -25.61 16.05
N GLN A 497 -6.17 -25.08 14.89
CA GLN A 497 -6.97 -24.16 14.10
C GLN A 497 -6.99 -24.67 12.67
N PHE A 498 -8.17 -24.71 12.07
CA PHE A 498 -8.39 -25.13 10.71
C PHE A 498 -9.38 -24.19 10.07
N THR A 499 -9.13 -23.75 8.84
CA THR A 499 -10.07 -22.96 8.05
C THR A 499 -10.01 -23.40 6.60
N LEU A 500 -11.17 -23.63 6.01
CA LEU A 500 -11.38 -23.98 4.62
C LEU A 500 -12.41 -22.99 4.05
N ASN A 501 -12.07 -22.30 2.98
CA ASN A 501 -13.06 -21.57 2.18
C ASN A 501 -13.08 -22.13 0.77
N GLN A 502 -14.26 -22.30 0.23
CA GLN A 502 -14.53 -22.91 -1.06
C GLN A 502 -15.49 -21.98 -1.82
N ASN A 503 -14.92 -21.18 -2.71
CA ASN A 503 -15.70 -20.37 -3.63
C ASN A 503 -16.07 -21.23 -4.84
N MET A 504 -17.36 -21.32 -5.16
CA MET A 504 -17.88 -22.10 -6.29
C MET A 504 -18.60 -21.18 -7.30
N GLU A 505 -18.17 -19.92 -7.38
CA GLU A 505 -18.72 -18.89 -8.27
C GLU A 505 -20.24 -18.77 -8.12
N ASP A 506 -20.99 -19.08 -9.17
CA ASP A 506 -22.46 -19.03 -9.22
C ASP A 506 -23.14 -20.01 -8.25
N PHE A 507 -22.43 -21.07 -7.84
CA PHE A 507 -22.91 -22.03 -6.84
C PHE A 507 -22.65 -21.57 -5.40
N GLY A 508 -22.19 -20.33 -5.19
CA GLY A 508 -22.03 -19.73 -3.87
C GLY A 508 -20.70 -20.04 -3.19
N ASN A 509 -20.62 -19.72 -1.90
CA ASN A 509 -19.41 -19.84 -1.10
C ASN A 509 -19.67 -20.70 0.14
N PHE A 510 -18.85 -21.74 0.32
CA PHE A 510 -18.83 -22.57 1.51
C PHE A 510 -17.61 -22.21 2.37
N TYR A 511 -17.79 -22.13 3.68
CA TYR A 511 -16.70 -22.01 4.62
C TYR A 511 -16.84 -23.03 5.76
N PHE A 512 -15.70 -23.45 6.28
CA PHE A 512 -15.61 -24.28 7.47
C PHE A 512 -14.42 -23.81 8.30
N SER A 513 -14.62 -23.59 9.60
CA SER A 513 -13.58 -23.23 10.55
C SER A 513 -13.73 -24.06 11.81
N ALA A 514 -12.61 -24.51 12.35
CA ALA A 514 -12.54 -25.32 13.54
C ALA A 514 -11.40 -24.90 14.46
N TYR A 515 -11.69 -24.86 15.75
CA TYR A 515 -10.76 -24.58 16.82
C TYR A 515 -10.90 -25.66 17.89
N TRP A 516 -9.78 -26.24 18.31
CA TRP A 516 -9.73 -27.22 19.39
C TRP A 516 -8.54 -26.95 20.28
N GLN A 517 -8.79 -26.75 21.58
CA GLN A 517 -7.75 -26.60 22.59
C GLN A 517 -7.94 -27.63 23.71
N ASN A 518 -6.87 -28.37 23.97
CA ASN A 518 -6.77 -29.32 25.06
C ASN A 518 -5.88 -28.76 26.15
N TYR A 519 -6.18 -29.15 27.39
CA TYR A 519 -5.42 -28.78 28.57
C TYR A 519 -4.88 -30.02 29.26
N ARG A 520 -3.78 -29.88 30.03
CA ARG A 520 -3.11 -31.04 30.65
C ARG A 520 -3.77 -31.54 31.92
N ARG A 521 -4.33 -30.63 32.72
CA ARG A 521 -4.74 -30.92 34.11
C ARG A 521 -6.25 -30.92 34.32
N THR A 522 -7.00 -30.43 33.33
CA THR A 522 -8.47 -30.46 33.30
C THR A 522 -8.93 -31.43 32.23
N LYS A 523 -10.07 -32.11 32.48
CA LYS A 523 -10.58 -33.13 31.55
C LYS A 523 -11.28 -32.55 30.33
N GLY A 524 -11.69 -31.29 30.34
CA GLY A 524 -12.38 -30.74 29.19
C GLY A 524 -11.52 -29.88 28.29
N THR A 525 -12.19 -29.42 27.26
CA THR A 525 -11.61 -28.97 26.00
C THR A 525 -12.39 -27.75 25.55
N THR A 526 -11.70 -26.73 25.07
CA THR A 526 -12.36 -25.63 24.39
C THR A 526 -12.47 -25.98 22.90
N GLN A 527 -13.69 -26.01 22.37
CA GLN A 527 -13.97 -26.37 20.98
C GLN A 527 -14.89 -25.34 20.36
N SER A 528 -14.56 -24.86 19.16
CA SER A 528 -15.44 -24.00 18.38
C SER A 528 -15.43 -24.48 16.93
N LEU A 529 -16.60 -24.77 16.37
CA LEU A 529 -16.78 -25.18 14.99
C LEU A 529 -17.78 -24.24 14.35
N SER A 530 -17.48 -23.77 13.16
CA SER A 530 -18.40 -22.99 12.36
C SER A 530 -18.36 -23.49 10.91
N ALA A 531 -19.50 -23.74 10.32
CA ALA A 531 -19.61 -24.04 8.91
C ALA A 531 -20.72 -23.17 8.32
N GLY A 532 -20.59 -22.72 7.10
CA GLY A 532 -21.68 -22.00 6.45
C GLY A 532 -21.59 -22.03 4.95
N TYR A 533 -22.74 -21.80 4.34
CA TYR A 533 -22.91 -21.77 2.90
C TYR A 533 -23.81 -20.60 2.53
N ASN A 534 -23.33 -19.75 1.63
CA ASN A 534 -24.05 -18.59 1.16
C ASN A 534 -24.15 -18.64 -0.37
N ILE A 535 -25.33 -18.37 -0.92
CA ILE A 535 -25.58 -18.31 -2.36
C ILE A 535 -26.37 -17.04 -2.69
N ASN A 536 -26.06 -16.43 -3.83
CA ASN A 536 -26.78 -15.27 -4.35
C ASN A 536 -27.63 -15.73 -5.54
N ILE A 537 -28.95 -15.53 -5.47
CA ILE A 537 -29.88 -15.87 -6.55
C ILE A 537 -30.70 -14.62 -6.87
N ALA A 538 -30.52 -14.07 -8.08
CA ALA A 538 -31.24 -12.87 -8.55
C ALA A 538 -31.21 -11.71 -7.54
N ASP A 539 -30.00 -11.34 -7.09
CA ASP A 539 -29.70 -10.31 -6.07
C ASP A 539 -30.18 -10.63 -4.63
N ILE A 540 -30.80 -11.79 -4.39
CA ILE A 540 -31.18 -12.24 -3.04
C ILE A 540 -30.08 -13.15 -2.49
N THR A 541 -29.56 -12.81 -1.31
CA THR A 541 -28.59 -13.64 -0.60
C THR A 541 -29.32 -14.60 0.34
N PHE A 542 -29.04 -15.89 0.19
CA PHE A 542 -29.45 -16.95 1.11
C PHE A 542 -28.22 -17.50 1.82
N GLY A 543 -28.29 -17.66 3.14
CA GLY A 543 -27.20 -18.21 3.91
C GLY A 543 -27.66 -19.19 4.97
N ILE A 544 -26.95 -20.31 5.10
CA ILE A 544 -27.09 -21.24 6.22
C ILE A 544 -25.78 -21.34 6.97
N ASN A 545 -25.82 -21.20 8.30
CA ASN A 545 -24.67 -21.26 9.18
C ASN A 545 -24.92 -22.26 10.31
N LEU A 546 -23.92 -23.08 10.60
CA LEU A 546 -23.88 -24.04 11.69
C LEU A 546 -22.75 -23.61 12.63
N PHE A 547 -23.04 -23.53 13.92
CA PHE A 547 -22.07 -23.19 14.94
C PHE A 547 -22.17 -24.15 16.12
N PHE A 548 -21.01 -24.59 16.60
CA PHE A 548 -20.90 -25.40 17.81
C PHE A 548 -19.81 -24.79 18.67
N ASN A 549 -20.11 -24.59 19.94
CA ASN A 549 -19.15 -24.08 20.90
C ASN A 549 -19.23 -24.87 22.20
N ASN A 550 -18.07 -25.17 22.74
CA ASN A 550 -17.93 -25.84 24.02
C ASN A 550 -16.76 -25.18 24.75
N ASN A 551 -17.03 -24.52 25.86
CA ASN A 551 -15.97 -23.90 26.66
C ASN A 551 -16.01 -24.45 28.09
N ASP A 552 -15.02 -25.27 28.42
CA ASP A 552 -14.92 -25.97 29.71
C ASP A 552 -14.56 -25.04 30.90
N GLU A 553 -14.34 -23.74 30.65
CA GLU A 553 -14.19 -22.73 31.72
C GLU A 553 -15.52 -22.38 32.42
N SER A 554 -16.67 -22.72 31.81
CA SER A 554 -18.01 -22.53 32.39
C SER A 554 -18.69 -23.88 32.56
N THR A 555 -19.29 -24.13 33.74
CA THR A 555 -20.09 -25.32 34.08
C THR A 555 -21.39 -25.48 33.28
N GLU A 556 -21.53 -24.83 32.12
CA GLU A 556 -22.77 -24.76 31.34
C GLU A 556 -22.62 -25.33 29.92
N ASN A 557 -23.77 -25.70 29.36
CA ASN A 557 -23.96 -26.66 28.28
C ASN A 557 -23.21 -26.36 26.97
N LYS A 558 -23.03 -27.40 26.16
CA LYS A 558 -22.55 -27.29 24.77
C LYS A 558 -23.57 -26.50 23.94
N ASP A 559 -23.14 -25.38 23.37
CA ASP A 559 -23.97 -24.53 22.51
C ASP A 559 -23.95 -25.06 21.07
N LYS A 560 -25.13 -25.21 20.48
CA LYS A 560 -25.32 -25.70 19.12
C LYS A 560 -26.32 -24.79 18.43
N GLN A 561 -25.88 -24.09 17.40
CA GLN A 561 -26.68 -23.09 16.74
C GLN A 561 -26.78 -23.40 15.24
N ILE A 562 -27.99 -23.31 14.70
CA ILE A 562 -28.26 -23.34 13.26
C ILE A 562 -28.95 -22.04 12.91
N ALA A 563 -28.34 -21.25 12.03
CA ALA A 563 -28.89 -19.99 11.57
C ALA A 563 -29.16 -20.04 10.06
N PHE A 564 -30.33 -19.57 9.66
CA PHE A 564 -30.70 -19.34 8.27
C PHE A 564 -30.97 -17.84 8.09
N ASN A 565 -30.34 -17.22 7.10
CA ASN A 565 -30.52 -15.81 6.78
C ASN A 565 -30.94 -15.62 5.33
N VAL A 566 -31.83 -14.67 5.10
CA VAL A 566 -32.23 -14.18 3.78
C VAL A 566 -32.10 -12.67 3.78
N SER A 567 -31.37 -12.12 2.81
CA SER A 567 -31.25 -10.68 2.60
C SER A 567 -31.77 -10.32 1.21
N VAL A 568 -32.79 -9.46 1.18
CA VAL A 568 -33.45 -9.00 -0.06
C VAL A 568 -33.18 -7.50 -0.22
N PRO A 569 -32.39 -7.08 -1.22
CA PRO A 569 -32.27 -5.68 -1.59
C PRO A 569 -33.65 -5.12 -1.96
N PHE A 570 -34.00 -3.98 -1.37
CA PHE A 570 -35.31 -3.34 -1.54
C PHE A 570 -35.18 -1.98 -2.24
N SER A 571 -34.11 -1.82 -3.01
CA SER A 571 -33.66 -0.56 -3.64
C SER A 571 -34.71 0.10 -4.53
N LYS A 572 -35.62 -0.68 -5.12
CA LYS A 572 -36.71 -0.14 -5.97
C LYS A 572 -37.76 0.64 -5.18
N TRP A 573 -37.99 0.31 -3.90
CA TRP A 573 -39.03 0.95 -3.06
C TRP A 573 -38.44 1.81 -1.96
N LEU A 574 -37.20 1.53 -1.57
CA LEU A 574 -36.45 2.23 -0.55
C LEU A 574 -35.00 2.36 -1.04
N PRO A 575 -34.58 3.52 -1.57
CA PRO A 575 -33.20 3.72 -2.03
C PRO A 575 -32.21 3.31 -0.94
N SER A 576 -31.22 2.50 -1.30
CA SER A 576 -30.23 1.93 -0.35
C SER A 576 -30.82 1.14 0.83
N GLY A 577 -32.07 0.66 0.71
CA GLY A 577 -32.74 -0.16 1.71
C GLY A 577 -32.68 -1.65 1.42
N TRP A 578 -32.69 -2.48 2.46
CA TRP A 578 -32.77 -3.94 2.35
C TRP A 578 -33.51 -4.57 3.54
N ILE A 579 -34.13 -5.71 3.29
CA ILE A 579 -34.86 -6.49 4.29
C ILE A 579 -34.06 -7.74 4.61
N THR A 580 -33.88 -8.02 5.90
CA THR A 580 -33.23 -9.25 6.37
C THR A 580 -34.20 -10.06 7.20
N TYR A 581 -34.32 -11.34 6.88
CA TYR A 581 -35.04 -12.32 7.69
C TYR A 581 -34.04 -13.38 8.20
N ASN A 582 -33.98 -13.55 9.51
CA ASN A 582 -33.07 -14.47 10.17
C ASN A 582 -33.87 -15.44 11.04
N ILE A 583 -33.58 -16.74 10.90
CA ILE A 583 -34.04 -17.79 11.82
C ILE A 583 -32.82 -18.33 12.51
N ASN A 584 -32.87 -18.47 13.82
CA ASN A 584 -31.80 -19.00 14.62
C ASN A 584 -32.33 -20.06 15.59
N ASN A 585 -31.78 -21.27 15.56
CA ASN A 585 -32.16 -22.38 16.42
C ASN A 585 -30.96 -22.77 17.29
N ASN A 586 -31.04 -22.47 18.58
CA ASN A 586 -30.15 -22.98 19.63
C ASN A 586 -30.99 -23.62 20.75
N THR A 587 -30.61 -23.48 22.02
CA THR A 587 -31.48 -23.77 23.19
C THR A 587 -32.79 -22.96 23.18
N ILE A 588 -32.84 -21.87 22.41
CA ILE A 588 -33.98 -20.99 22.16
C ILE A 588 -34.15 -20.83 20.64
N ASN A 589 -35.36 -21.01 20.12
CA ASN A 589 -35.66 -20.73 18.71
C ASN A 589 -36.00 -19.24 18.54
N GLY A 590 -35.15 -18.47 17.88
CA GLY A 590 -35.36 -17.05 17.58
C GLY A 590 -35.68 -16.82 16.10
N GLN A 591 -36.59 -15.91 15.81
CA GLN A 591 -36.83 -15.38 14.47
C GLN A 591 -36.70 -13.85 14.51
N GLN A 592 -36.08 -13.26 13.52
CA GLN A 592 -35.89 -11.82 13.41
C GLN A 592 -36.22 -11.35 12.00
N LEU A 593 -37.04 -10.33 11.89
CA LEU A 593 -37.28 -9.57 10.66
C LEU A 593 -36.75 -8.16 10.87
N ALA A 594 -35.89 -7.66 9.98
CA ALA A 594 -35.38 -6.30 10.07
C ALA A 594 -35.41 -5.59 8.73
N VAL A 595 -35.69 -4.29 8.79
CA VAL A 595 -35.57 -3.34 7.69
C VAL A 595 -34.38 -2.43 7.99
N ASN A 596 -33.47 -2.35 7.04
CA ASN A 596 -32.24 -1.56 7.13
C ASN A 596 -32.18 -0.59 5.96
N GLY A 597 -31.50 0.53 6.15
CA GLY A 597 -31.16 1.42 5.05
C GLY A 597 -30.30 2.61 5.47
N THR A 598 -29.94 3.42 4.48
CA THR A 598 -29.28 4.71 4.66
C THR A 598 -30.20 5.86 4.28
N LEU A 599 -30.00 7.03 4.89
CA LEU A 599 -30.68 8.29 4.65
C LEU A 599 -29.66 9.45 4.72
N LEU A 600 -30.11 10.64 4.29
CA LEU A 600 -29.32 11.86 4.14
C LEU A 600 -28.30 11.79 3.00
N ASP A 601 -27.77 12.95 2.62
CA ASP A 601 -26.70 13.03 1.62
C ASP A 601 -25.49 12.21 2.06
N ASN A 602 -24.83 11.53 1.12
CA ASN A 602 -23.67 10.66 1.38
C ASN A 602 -23.93 9.56 2.43
N ASP A 603 -25.18 9.11 2.55
CA ASP A 603 -25.61 8.04 3.44
C ASP A 603 -25.30 8.32 4.93
N GLU A 604 -25.19 9.59 5.37
CA GLU A 604 -24.71 9.94 6.72
C GLU A 604 -25.50 9.28 7.88
N LEU A 605 -26.76 8.89 7.66
CA LEU A 605 -27.61 8.22 8.66
C LEU A 605 -27.93 6.78 8.24
N LEU A 606 -27.57 5.81 9.08
CA LEU A 606 -27.96 4.41 8.95
C LEU A 606 -29.06 4.09 9.97
N TYR A 607 -30.13 3.44 9.55
CA TYR A 607 -31.19 2.98 10.45
C TYR A 607 -31.40 1.47 10.34
N ASN A 608 -31.79 0.86 11.46
CA ASN A 608 -32.19 -0.53 11.56
C ASN A 608 -33.42 -0.60 12.46
N VAL A 609 -34.51 -1.14 11.91
CA VAL A 609 -35.75 -1.43 12.65
C VAL A 609 -35.95 -2.93 12.59
N ARG A 610 -36.10 -3.58 13.74
CA ARG A 610 -36.26 -5.03 13.82
C ARG A 610 -37.40 -5.47 14.73
N LEU A 611 -37.97 -6.60 14.38
CA LEU A 611 -38.93 -7.36 15.16
C LEU A 611 -38.32 -8.72 15.45
N ASP A 612 -38.30 -9.09 16.72
CA ASP A 612 -37.67 -10.30 17.22
C ASP A 612 -38.74 -11.18 17.88
N ASN A 613 -38.74 -12.48 17.63
CA ASN A 613 -39.64 -13.44 18.25
C ASN A 613 -38.84 -14.64 18.75
N ASN A 614 -38.69 -14.73 20.07
CA ASN A 614 -37.92 -15.77 20.73
C ASN A 614 -38.87 -16.77 21.41
N TYR A 615 -38.80 -18.02 20.98
CA TYR A 615 -39.51 -19.14 21.59
C TYR A 615 -38.64 -19.76 22.68
N THR A 616 -38.74 -19.22 23.89
CA THR A 616 -38.31 -19.89 25.13
C THR A 616 -39.50 -20.64 25.75
N SER A 617 -39.37 -21.14 26.99
CA SER A 617 -40.50 -21.62 27.80
C SER A 617 -41.64 -20.59 27.92
N LEU A 618 -41.36 -19.31 27.67
CA LEU A 618 -42.32 -18.22 27.48
C LEU A 618 -42.11 -17.64 26.07
N LYS A 619 -43.20 -17.45 25.30
CA LYS A 619 -43.12 -16.76 24.00
C LYS A 619 -42.81 -15.29 24.25
N GLU A 620 -41.69 -14.81 23.75
CA GLU A 620 -41.26 -13.42 23.94
C GLU A 620 -41.16 -12.72 22.60
N LEU A 621 -42.11 -11.81 22.37
CA LEU A 621 -42.05 -10.85 21.27
C LEU A 621 -41.22 -9.66 21.73
N GLY A 622 -40.31 -9.23 20.87
CA GLY A 622 -39.50 -8.05 21.08
C GLY A 622 -39.24 -7.33 19.77
N GLY A 623 -38.38 -6.34 19.86
CA GLY A 623 -37.91 -5.59 18.72
C GLY A 623 -36.96 -4.50 19.16
N GLY A 624 -36.45 -3.78 18.18
CA GLY A 624 -35.59 -2.66 18.46
C GLY A 624 -35.48 -1.72 17.28
N ILE A 625 -35.05 -0.51 17.60
CA ILE A 625 -34.65 0.49 16.63
C ILE A 625 -33.24 0.93 16.96
N SER A 626 -32.40 1.06 15.95
CA SER A 626 -31.09 1.69 16.09
C SER A 626 -30.83 2.64 14.95
N VAL A 627 -30.18 3.75 15.28
CA VAL A 627 -29.80 4.83 14.37
C VAL A 627 -28.33 5.12 14.60
N ASN A 628 -27.56 5.14 13.52
CA ASN A 628 -26.16 5.55 13.52
C ASN A 628 -26.04 6.78 12.62
N TYR A 629 -25.57 7.90 13.15
CA TYR A 629 -25.38 9.14 12.42
C TYR A 629 -23.90 9.51 12.42
N THR A 630 -23.33 9.69 11.24
CA THR A 630 -21.92 10.06 11.04
C THR A 630 -21.85 11.39 10.31
N ASN A 631 -21.29 12.41 10.96
CA ASN A 631 -21.01 13.70 10.32
C ASN A 631 -19.51 14.02 10.38
N SER A 632 -19.14 15.25 10.02
CA SER A 632 -17.74 15.68 10.01
C SER A 632 -17.13 15.82 11.39
N LEU A 633 -17.96 16.04 12.43
CA LEU A 633 -17.54 16.37 13.79
C LEU A 633 -17.48 15.14 14.72
N ALA A 634 -18.33 14.13 14.50
CA ALA A 634 -18.46 12.94 15.34
C ALA A 634 -19.30 11.84 14.67
N ARG A 635 -19.29 10.67 15.30
CA ARG A 635 -20.22 9.55 15.08
C ARG A 635 -21.08 9.38 16.32
N MET A 636 -22.38 9.22 16.11
CA MET A 636 -23.39 9.04 17.15
C MET A 636 -24.18 7.78 16.87
N ASN A 637 -24.43 6.97 17.89
CA ASN A 637 -25.31 5.83 17.78
C ASN A 637 -26.34 5.87 18.91
N VAL A 638 -27.59 5.56 18.59
CA VAL A 638 -28.68 5.46 19.55
C VAL A 638 -29.46 4.19 19.22
N GLY A 639 -29.76 3.39 20.24
CA GLY A 639 -30.49 2.14 20.11
C GLY A 639 -31.48 1.98 21.24
N TYR A 640 -32.68 1.53 20.92
CA TYR A 640 -33.69 1.12 21.88
C TYR A 640 -34.15 -0.29 21.55
N ASN A 641 -34.06 -1.18 22.53
CA ASN A 641 -34.47 -2.57 22.42
C ASN A 641 -35.52 -2.86 23.49
N TYR A 642 -36.54 -3.60 23.12
CA TYR A 642 -37.63 -3.99 24.00
C TYR A 642 -37.95 -5.46 23.79
N ASN A 643 -38.14 -6.20 24.87
CA ASN A 643 -38.85 -7.46 24.88
C ASN A 643 -39.79 -7.48 26.10
N ASN A 644 -40.51 -8.57 26.32
CA ASN A 644 -41.48 -8.68 27.42
C ASN A 644 -40.88 -8.48 28.82
N ASN A 645 -39.58 -8.68 28.98
CA ASN A 645 -38.89 -8.76 30.27
C ASN A 645 -37.84 -7.65 30.47
N GLU A 646 -37.33 -7.09 29.39
CA GLU A 646 -36.18 -6.19 29.35
C GLU A 646 -36.42 -5.01 28.41
N ARG A 647 -36.01 -3.83 28.86
CA ARG A 647 -35.91 -2.62 28.06
C ARG A 647 -34.47 -2.12 28.14
N SER A 648 -33.84 -1.94 27.00
CA SER A 648 -32.45 -1.49 26.91
C SER A 648 -32.38 -0.25 26.04
N PHE A 649 -31.83 0.83 26.58
CA PHE A 649 -31.51 2.04 25.86
C PHE A 649 -29.99 2.21 25.81
N ASN A 650 -29.44 2.21 24.60
CA ASN A 650 -28.01 2.30 24.34
C ASN A 650 -27.71 3.58 23.56
N TYR A 651 -26.64 4.25 23.92
CA TYR A 651 -26.17 5.42 23.20
C TYR A 651 -24.65 5.44 23.17
N GLY A 652 -24.09 6.03 22.13
CA GLY A 652 -22.66 6.21 22.00
C GLY A 652 -22.31 7.43 21.16
N LEU A 653 -21.13 7.95 21.45
CA LEU A 653 -20.57 9.13 20.83
C LEU A 653 -19.06 8.89 20.68
N SER A 654 -18.57 8.91 19.44
CA SER A 654 -17.15 8.80 19.16
C SER A 654 -16.69 9.88 18.18
N GLY A 655 -15.48 10.37 18.35
CA GLY A 655 -14.96 11.48 17.57
C GLY A 655 -13.52 11.81 17.91
N GLY A 656 -13.06 12.91 17.32
CA GLY A 656 -11.69 13.38 17.39
C GLY A 656 -11.63 14.88 17.62
N VAL A 657 -10.58 15.32 18.31
CA VAL A 657 -10.24 16.72 18.53
C VAL A 657 -8.77 16.90 18.22
N ILE A 658 -8.48 17.85 17.33
CA ILE A 658 -7.13 18.32 17.06
C ILE A 658 -7.01 19.75 17.56
N VAL A 659 -6.02 19.99 18.41
CA VAL A 659 -5.60 21.34 18.78
C VAL A 659 -4.27 21.60 18.10
N HIS A 660 -4.24 22.56 17.19
CA HIS A 660 -3.07 22.91 16.38
C HIS A 660 -2.93 24.44 16.32
N ARG A 661 -1.93 24.94 15.59
CA ARG A 661 -1.59 26.36 15.59
C ARG A 661 -2.72 27.31 15.15
N ASN A 662 -3.67 26.84 14.35
CA ASN A 662 -4.80 27.66 13.86
C ASN A 662 -6.12 27.40 14.62
N GLY A 663 -6.08 26.64 15.72
CA GLY A 663 -7.20 26.47 16.64
C GLY A 663 -7.57 25.01 16.88
N ILE A 664 -8.86 24.76 17.11
CA ILE A 664 -9.40 23.45 17.46
C ILE A 664 -10.28 22.95 16.31
N VAL A 665 -10.04 21.74 15.82
CA VAL A 665 -10.86 21.12 14.77
C VAL A 665 -11.42 19.81 15.30
N PHE A 666 -12.74 19.64 15.20
CA PHE A 666 -13.43 18.40 15.53
C PHE A 666 -13.47 17.48 14.32
N SER A 667 -13.50 16.18 14.57
CA SER A 667 -13.46 15.18 13.51
C SER A 667 -14.20 13.91 13.88
N GLN A 668 -14.44 13.06 12.89
CA GLN A 668 -14.63 11.63 13.14
C GLN A 668 -13.46 11.03 13.95
N PRO A 669 -13.62 9.85 14.58
CA PRO A 669 -12.55 9.22 15.37
C PRO A 669 -11.21 9.19 14.66
N LEU A 670 -10.15 9.63 15.34
CA LEU A 670 -8.81 9.79 14.76
C LEU A 670 -8.12 8.44 14.65
N GLY A 671 -7.53 8.16 13.49
CA GLY A 671 -6.54 7.10 13.31
C GLY A 671 -5.15 7.51 13.80
N GLU A 672 -4.15 6.67 13.52
CA GLU A 672 -2.77 6.93 13.92
C GLU A 672 -2.16 8.13 13.16
N THR A 673 -2.29 8.12 11.83
CA THR A 673 -1.75 9.14 10.92
C THR A 673 -2.90 9.87 10.25
N ILE A 674 -2.94 11.19 10.38
CA ILE A 674 -4.09 12.01 9.97
C ILE A 674 -3.64 13.16 9.08
N ILE A 675 -4.57 13.65 8.26
CA ILE A 675 -4.34 14.82 7.41
C ILE A 675 -5.26 15.95 7.87
N LEU A 676 -4.66 17.10 8.18
CA LEU A 676 -5.37 18.34 8.44
C LEU A 676 -5.51 19.11 7.13
N VAL A 677 -6.73 19.27 6.67
CA VAL A 677 -7.06 20.10 5.51
C VAL A 677 -7.24 21.53 5.96
N LYS A 678 -6.51 22.43 5.30
CA LYS A 678 -6.63 23.88 5.46
C LYS A 678 -7.07 24.49 4.13
N ALA A 679 -8.32 24.92 4.06
CA ALA A 679 -8.91 25.60 2.91
C ALA A 679 -9.60 26.87 3.41
N ASP A 680 -8.81 27.84 3.91
CA ASP A 680 -9.31 29.04 4.59
C ASP A 680 -10.35 29.80 3.74
N GLY A 681 -11.64 29.64 4.07
CA GLY A 681 -12.76 30.25 3.34
C GLY A 681 -13.61 29.35 2.46
N ALA A 682 -13.23 28.10 2.27
CA ALA A 682 -14.12 27.08 1.71
C ALA A 682 -14.90 26.45 2.86
N MET A 683 -16.09 26.98 3.17
CA MET A 683 -16.92 26.51 4.28
C MET A 683 -17.86 25.39 3.84
N GLN A 684 -18.11 24.40 4.71
CA GLN A 684 -19.05 23.29 4.46
C GLN A 684 -18.79 22.53 3.15
N THR A 685 -17.54 22.58 2.68
CA THR A 685 -17.11 22.00 1.42
C THR A 685 -16.74 20.54 1.65
N LYS A 686 -17.30 19.65 0.84
CA LYS A 686 -17.08 18.20 0.92
C LYS A 686 -15.66 17.86 0.47
N ILE A 687 -15.12 16.80 1.06
CA ILE A 687 -13.90 16.16 0.60
C ILE A 687 -14.29 14.86 -0.10
N LEU A 688 -13.86 14.69 -1.35
CA LEU A 688 -14.20 13.50 -2.13
C LEU A 688 -13.60 12.24 -1.51
N ASN A 689 -14.28 11.10 -1.70
CA ASN A 689 -13.90 9.78 -1.16
C ASN A 689 -13.84 9.70 0.37
N HIS A 690 -14.38 10.70 1.07
CA HIS A 690 -14.39 10.79 2.53
C HIS A 690 -15.82 11.03 3.05
N ARG A 691 -16.53 9.93 3.35
CA ARG A 691 -17.95 9.96 3.77
C ARG A 691 -18.18 10.85 4.99
N GLY A 692 -19.11 11.80 4.84
CA GLY A 692 -19.53 12.73 5.89
C GLY A 692 -18.48 13.78 6.28
N ILE A 693 -17.34 13.87 5.58
CA ILE A 693 -16.28 14.85 5.92
C ILE A 693 -16.48 16.12 5.09
N LYS A 694 -16.62 17.25 5.80
CA LYS A 694 -16.78 18.60 5.26
C LYS A 694 -15.91 19.56 6.05
N THR A 695 -15.47 20.64 5.41
CA THR A 695 -14.79 21.74 6.11
C THR A 695 -15.70 22.46 7.09
N ASP A 696 -15.15 22.88 8.22
CA ASP A 696 -15.83 23.70 9.21
C ASP A 696 -16.05 25.14 8.70
N ALA A 697 -16.67 25.99 9.53
CA ALA A 697 -16.92 27.39 9.19
C ALA A 697 -15.65 28.23 8.97
N ARG A 698 -14.46 27.73 9.33
CA ARG A 698 -13.16 28.38 9.09
C ARG A 698 -12.46 27.80 7.86
N GLY A 699 -12.95 26.70 7.29
CA GLY A 699 -12.32 26.01 6.17
C GLY A 699 -11.39 24.87 6.57
N TYR A 700 -11.50 24.35 7.79
CA TYR A 700 -10.67 23.24 8.28
C TYR A 700 -11.44 21.93 8.29
N ALA A 701 -10.77 20.85 7.92
CA ALA A 701 -11.30 19.49 8.05
C ALA A 701 -10.18 18.53 8.45
N VAL A 702 -10.57 17.39 9.00
CA VAL A 702 -9.64 16.32 9.37
C VAL A 702 -10.02 15.07 8.62
N ILE A 703 -9.03 14.50 7.95
CA ILE A 703 -9.12 13.18 7.36
C ILE A 703 -8.52 12.20 8.38
N PRO A 704 -9.33 11.31 8.98
CA PRO A 704 -8.93 10.52 10.14
C PRO A 704 -7.97 9.37 9.82
N TYR A 705 -7.80 9.00 8.55
CA TYR A 705 -6.92 7.90 8.14
C TYR A 705 -6.14 8.29 6.89
N SER A 706 -4.83 8.04 6.91
CA SER A 706 -3.93 8.22 5.78
C SER A 706 -2.87 7.14 5.79
N GLU A 707 -2.34 6.81 4.61
CA GLU A 707 -1.26 5.84 4.47
C GLU A 707 0.08 6.53 4.76
N PRO A 708 0.82 6.13 5.82
CA PRO A 708 2.12 6.71 6.08
C PRO A 708 3.14 6.29 5.00
N TYR A 709 4.08 7.18 4.72
CA TYR A 709 5.17 7.03 3.73
C TYR A 709 4.72 6.86 2.28
N ASN A 710 3.42 6.98 2.01
CA ASN A 710 2.81 6.89 0.68
C ASN A 710 2.21 8.24 0.25
N TYR A 711 2.01 8.43 -1.06
CA TYR A 711 1.26 9.56 -1.58
C TYR A 711 -0.22 9.43 -1.23
N ASN A 712 -0.75 10.41 -0.50
CA ASN A 712 -2.17 10.54 -0.20
C ASN A 712 -2.71 11.73 -1.01
N TYR A 713 -3.65 11.46 -1.91
CA TYR A 713 -4.31 12.50 -2.72
C TYR A 713 -5.58 12.96 -2.03
N ILE A 714 -5.66 14.26 -1.77
CA ILE A 714 -6.81 14.91 -1.15
C ILE A 714 -7.48 15.78 -2.20
N THR A 715 -8.77 15.53 -2.42
CA THR A 715 -9.56 16.26 -3.41
C THR A 715 -10.73 16.96 -2.74
N ILE A 716 -10.84 18.27 -2.94
CA ILE A 716 -12.01 19.04 -2.56
C ILE A 716 -13.06 18.91 -3.66
N ASP A 717 -14.31 18.67 -3.25
CA ASP A 717 -15.46 18.65 -4.13
C ASP A 717 -15.86 20.08 -4.53
N THR A 718 -15.52 20.49 -5.75
CA THR A 718 -15.79 21.84 -6.26
C THR A 718 -17.27 22.13 -6.44
N GLU A 719 -18.14 21.10 -6.56
CA GLU A 719 -19.59 21.28 -6.65
C GLU A 719 -20.21 21.68 -5.31
N SER A 720 -19.50 21.42 -4.21
CA SER A 720 -19.92 21.79 -2.85
C SER A 720 -19.38 23.14 -2.37
N LEU A 721 -18.67 23.87 -3.22
CA LEU A 721 -18.20 25.21 -2.91
C LEU A 721 -19.38 26.19 -2.85
N ALA A 722 -19.30 27.15 -1.94
CA ALA A 722 -20.26 28.25 -1.91
C ALA A 722 -20.07 29.16 -3.13
N ASN A 723 -21.14 29.83 -3.56
CA ASN A 723 -21.08 30.81 -4.65
C ASN A 723 -20.00 31.87 -4.37
N GLY A 724 -19.21 32.20 -5.39
CA GLY A 724 -18.11 33.14 -5.27
C GLY A 724 -16.91 32.62 -4.45
N VAL A 725 -16.78 31.31 -4.30
CA VAL A 725 -15.58 30.66 -3.76
C VAL A 725 -15.00 29.75 -4.83
N ASP A 726 -13.69 29.86 -5.05
CA ASP A 726 -12.97 29.03 -6.00
C ASP A 726 -11.65 28.52 -5.43
N ILE A 727 -11.10 27.47 -6.05
CA ILE A 727 -9.86 26.83 -5.59
C ILE A 727 -8.91 26.62 -6.76
N ASP A 728 -7.67 27.10 -6.62
CA ASP A 728 -6.66 27.03 -7.68
C ASP A 728 -6.34 25.59 -8.11
N ASN A 729 -6.14 24.73 -7.10
CA ASN A 729 -5.81 23.32 -7.30
C ASN A 729 -6.69 22.48 -6.36
N PRO A 730 -7.81 21.94 -6.83
CA PRO A 730 -8.75 21.18 -6.00
C PRO A 730 -8.18 19.80 -5.59
N VAL A 731 -7.06 19.38 -6.18
CA VAL A 731 -6.32 18.16 -5.82
C VAL A 731 -4.96 18.54 -5.25
N GLN A 732 -4.64 18.02 -4.07
CA GLN A 732 -3.33 18.15 -3.44
C GLN A 732 -2.81 16.78 -3.01
N LYS A 733 -1.49 16.63 -2.88
CA LYS A 733 -0.87 15.39 -2.42
C LYS A 733 0.01 15.60 -1.21
N VAL A 734 0.05 14.62 -0.33
CA VAL A 734 0.84 14.65 0.92
C VAL A 734 1.42 13.28 1.25
N VAL A 735 2.60 13.25 1.87
CA VAL A 735 3.29 12.02 2.26
C VAL A 735 3.62 12.06 3.76
N PRO A 736 2.67 11.72 4.64
CA PRO A 736 2.89 11.79 6.09
C PRO A 736 3.82 10.67 6.58
N THR A 737 4.71 10.94 7.53
CA THR A 737 5.32 9.86 8.33
C THR A 737 4.30 9.26 9.28
N ARG A 738 4.57 8.07 9.82
CA ARG A 738 3.65 7.41 10.75
C ARG A 738 3.37 8.25 12.00
N GLY A 739 2.10 8.37 12.35
CA GLY A 739 1.66 9.17 13.50
C GLY A 739 1.66 10.69 13.27
N ALA A 740 2.01 11.18 12.07
CA ALA A 740 2.04 12.61 11.77
C ALA A 740 0.62 13.23 11.68
N VAL A 741 0.56 14.53 11.94
CA VAL A 741 -0.57 15.40 11.55
C VAL A 741 -0.09 16.19 10.34
N ALA A 742 -0.27 15.65 9.14
CA ALA A 742 0.20 16.32 7.94
C ALA A 742 -0.81 17.36 7.48
N THR A 743 -0.35 18.59 7.26
CA THR A 743 -1.22 19.69 6.83
C THR A 743 -1.19 19.78 5.31
N VAL A 744 -2.36 19.81 4.68
CA VAL A 744 -2.51 20.10 3.25
C VAL A 744 -3.23 21.43 3.10
N ASN A 745 -2.62 22.34 2.33
CA ASN A 745 -3.13 23.70 2.12
C ASN A 745 -3.78 23.79 0.74
N PHE A 746 -5.01 24.28 0.71
CA PHE A 746 -5.72 24.65 -0.50
C PHE A 746 -5.81 26.17 -0.56
N ASN A 747 -5.35 26.73 -1.68
CA ASN A 747 -5.46 28.15 -1.94
C ASN A 747 -6.90 28.43 -2.40
N VAL A 748 -7.70 28.92 -1.46
CA VAL A 748 -9.09 29.33 -1.70
C VAL A 748 -9.10 30.80 -2.08
N ARG A 749 -9.79 31.11 -3.17
CA ARG A 749 -10.05 32.48 -3.58
C ARG A 749 -11.52 32.83 -3.38
N ARG A 750 -11.80 34.06 -2.97
CA ARG A 750 -13.17 34.56 -2.76
C ARG A 750 -13.42 35.74 -3.69
N GLY A 751 -14.59 35.75 -4.31
CA GLY A 751 -15.05 36.78 -5.22
C GLY A 751 -15.86 36.18 -6.35
N ASN A 752 -16.46 37.04 -7.15
CA ASN A 752 -17.35 36.64 -8.24
C ASN A 752 -16.58 35.87 -9.33
N ARG A 753 -17.22 34.89 -9.94
CA ARG A 753 -16.78 34.31 -11.20
C ARG A 753 -17.45 35.10 -12.32
N ILE A 754 -16.66 35.60 -13.25
CA ILE A 754 -17.17 36.40 -14.36
C ILE A 754 -16.70 35.82 -15.68
N LEU A 755 -17.57 35.90 -16.68
CA LEU A 755 -17.24 35.68 -18.08
C LEU A 755 -17.50 37.01 -18.80
N VAL A 756 -16.42 37.71 -19.15
CA VAL A 756 -16.48 39.05 -19.74
C VAL A 756 -16.16 38.98 -21.22
N LYS A 757 -17.02 39.53 -22.06
CA LYS A 757 -16.69 39.76 -23.46
C LYS A 757 -16.06 41.14 -23.61
N LEU A 758 -14.78 41.15 -23.96
CA LEU A 758 -13.96 42.35 -24.03
C LEU A 758 -13.86 42.88 -25.47
N SER A 759 -14.24 44.14 -25.64
CA SER A 759 -14.08 44.87 -26.90
C SER A 759 -13.24 46.13 -26.76
N GLN A 760 -12.42 46.42 -27.76
CA GLN A 760 -11.72 47.69 -27.96
C GLN A 760 -12.17 48.30 -29.28
N ASN A 761 -12.76 49.51 -29.26
CA ASN A 761 -13.24 50.19 -30.47
C ASN A 761 -14.15 49.31 -31.35
N ASN A 762 -15.14 48.62 -30.74
CA ASN A 762 -16.05 47.66 -31.39
C ASN A 762 -15.38 46.43 -32.04
N LYS A 763 -14.14 46.10 -31.68
CA LYS A 763 -13.48 44.85 -32.07
C LYS A 763 -13.14 44.02 -30.84
N PRO A 764 -13.26 42.68 -30.89
CA PRO A 764 -12.86 41.84 -29.77
C PRO A 764 -11.38 42.01 -29.46
N VAL A 765 -11.03 41.98 -28.17
CA VAL A 765 -9.63 41.89 -27.73
C VAL A 765 -9.02 40.60 -28.29
N PRO A 766 -7.77 40.64 -28.81
CA PRO A 766 -7.18 39.48 -29.47
C PRO A 766 -6.97 38.27 -28.56
N PHE A 767 -7.10 37.09 -29.15
CA PHE A 767 -6.78 35.81 -28.52
C PHE A 767 -5.36 35.82 -27.92
N GLY A 768 -5.21 35.25 -26.73
CA GLY A 768 -3.93 35.16 -26.04
C GLY A 768 -3.52 36.42 -25.28
N ALA A 769 -4.35 37.47 -25.29
CA ALA A 769 -4.14 38.62 -24.42
C ALA A 769 -4.21 38.20 -22.94
N ILE A 770 -3.27 38.68 -22.13
CA ILE A 770 -3.20 38.37 -20.70
C ILE A 770 -3.97 39.45 -19.96
N ALA A 771 -5.02 39.05 -19.24
CA ALA A 771 -5.75 39.89 -18.33
C ALA A 771 -5.28 39.67 -16.90
N THR A 772 -5.07 40.76 -16.16
CA THR A 772 -4.63 40.74 -14.76
C THR A 772 -5.47 41.73 -13.97
N LEU A 773 -6.07 41.25 -12.88
CA LEU A 773 -6.74 42.11 -11.92
C LEU A 773 -5.68 42.98 -11.21
N ILE A 774 -5.89 44.30 -11.14
CA ILE A 774 -4.90 45.23 -10.56
C ILE A 774 -4.88 45.15 -9.03
N ASP A 775 -6.06 44.96 -8.43
CA ASP A 775 -6.25 44.96 -6.98
C ASP A 775 -6.32 43.53 -6.39
N GLY A 776 -5.85 42.51 -7.13
CA GLY A 776 -5.82 41.12 -6.66
C GLY A 776 -5.03 40.18 -7.58
N ASP A 777 -4.94 38.90 -7.20
CA ASP A 777 -4.06 37.92 -7.88
C ASP A 777 -4.75 37.11 -9.02
N SER A 778 -5.94 37.54 -9.44
CA SER A 778 -6.69 36.87 -10.52
C SER A 778 -6.15 37.26 -11.89
N HIS A 779 -5.92 36.26 -12.73
CA HIS A 779 -5.44 36.44 -14.10
C HIS A 779 -6.13 35.43 -15.02
N GLY A 780 -6.24 35.80 -16.29
CA GLY A 780 -6.90 35.00 -17.31
C GLY A 780 -6.32 35.29 -18.68
N ILE A 781 -6.66 34.42 -19.62
CA ILE A 781 -6.27 34.57 -21.03
C ILE A 781 -7.54 34.81 -21.82
N VAL A 782 -7.51 35.78 -22.72
CA VAL A 782 -8.62 36.10 -23.61
C VAL A 782 -8.72 35.06 -24.72
N GLY A 783 -9.92 34.52 -24.92
CA GLY A 783 -10.28 33.56 -25.97
C GLY A 783 -10.57 34.20 -27.33
N ASP A 784 -11.07 33.38 -28.26
CA ASP A 784 -11.15 33.74 -29.69
C ASP A 784 -12.16 34.87 -30.00
N ASP A 785 -13.19 35.04 -29.16
CA ASP A 785 -14.24 36.07 -29.30
C ASP A 785 -14.11 37.25 -28.32
N GLY A 786 -12.90 37.47 -27.79
CA GLY A 786 -12.68 38.46 -26.74
C GLY A 786 -13.19 38.02 -25.35
N GLU A 787 -13.54 36.75 -25.20
CA GLU A 787 -14.08 36.19 -23.96
C GLU A 787 -12.98 36.00 -22.92
N LEU A 788 -13.22 36.48 -21.71
CA LEU A 788 -12.31 36.40 -20.58
C LEU A 788 -13.05 35.81 -19.39
N TYR A 789 -12.63 34.63 -18.95
CA TYR A 789 -13.04 34.09 -17.66
C TYR A 789 -12.07 34.58 -16.57
N LEU A 790 -12.61 35.14 -15.49
CA LEU A 790 -11.87 35.44 -14.27
C LEU A 790 -12.65 34.94 -13.06
N ASN A 791 -11.93 34.37 -12.11
CA ASN A 791 -12.47 33.99 -10.81
C ASN A 791 -12.04 34.98 -9.72
N ALA A 792 -12.70 34.89 -8.56
CA ALA A 792 -12.36 35.68 -7.38
C ALA A 792 -12.33 37.19 -7.61
N VAL A 793 -13.24 37.70 -8.44
CA VAL A 793 -13.31 39.11 -8.79
C VAL A 793 -14.08 39.90 -7.73
N PRO A 794 -13.49 40.95 -7.13
CA PRO A 794 -14.19 41.79 -6.15
C PRO A 794 -15.36 42.54 -6.80
N ASP A 795 -16.28 43.06 -5.98
CA ASP A 795 -17.46 43.79 -6.49
C ASP A 795 -17.08 45.03 -7.32
N LEU A 796 -15.92 45.65 -7.06
CA LEU A 796 -15.32 46.68 -7.90
C LEU A 796 -13.99 46.18 -8.41
N ALA A 797 -13.86 45.98 -9.72
CA ALA A 797 -12.69 45.35 -10.32
C ALA A 797 -12.08 46.23 -11.41
N ASN A 798 -10.77 46.43 -11.32
CA ASN A 798 -9.96 47.05 -12.37
C ASN A 798 -9.09 45.97 -13.01
N ILE A 799 -9.30 45.69 -14.30
CA ILE A 799 -8.58 44.65 -15.03
C ILE A 799 -7.68 45.33 -16.07
N LYS A 800 -6.38 45.02 -16.03
CA LYS A 800 -5.43 45.37 -17.08
C LYS A 800 -5.34 44.22 -18.06
N VAL A 801 -5.47 44.47 -19.35
CA VAL A 801 -5.33 43.47 -20.40
C VAL A 801 -4.19 43.87 -21.33
N GLN A 802 -3.29 42.95 -21.63
CA GLN A 802 -2.06 43.22 -22.38
C GLN A 802 -1.75 42.09 -23.35
N TRP A 803 -1.54 42.43 -24.63
CA TRP A 803 -1.13 41.49 -25.69
C TRP A 803 0.15 41.91 -26.42
N GLY A 804 0.77 43.02 -25.98
CA GLY A 804 2.03 43.50 -26.52
C GLY A 804 2.68 44.55 -25.63
N LYS A 805 3.71 45.23 -26.14
CA LYS A 805 4.51 46.22 -25.38
C LYS A 805 4.08 47.66 -25.63
N ASP A 806 3.41 47.93 -26.74
CA ASP A 806 3.00 49.28 -27.12
C ASP A 806 1.77 49.73 -26.31
N GLU A 807 1.59 51.05 -26.15
CA GLU A 807 0.42 51.60 -25.43
C GLU A 807 -0.92 51.21 -26.07
N GLN A 808 -0.94 50.96 -27.38
CA GLN A 808 -2.13 50.48 -28.10
C GLN A 808 -2.36 48.97 -27.96
N GLN A 809 -1.41 48.24 -27.37
CA GLN A 809 -1.47 46.79 -27.15
C GLN A 809 -1.79 46.43 -25.69
N GLN A 810 -2.32 47.40 -24.95
CA GLN A 810 -2.83 47.23 -23.60
C GLN A 810 -4.10 48.07 -23.42
N CYS A 811 -4.98 47.63 -22.54
CA CYS A 811 -6.21 48.34 -22.18
C CYS A 811 -6.62 48.03 -20.75
N TYR A 812 -7.57 48.80 -20.24
CA TYR A 812 -8.10 48.70 -18.90
C TYR A 812 -9.62 48.58 -18.93
N VAL A 813 -10.16 47.82 -18.00
CA VAL A 813 -11.60 47.58 -17.84
C VAL A 813 -11.96 47.84 -16.38
N LYS A 814 -13.02 48.61 -16.15
CA LYS A 814 -13.59 48.84 -14.82
C LYS A 814 -14.97 48.20 -14.75
N LEU A 815 -15.15 47.28 -13.81
CA LEU A 815 -16.40 46.57 -13.59
C LEU A 815 -16.95 46.90 -12.20
N ASP A 816 -18.27 47.18 -12.14
CA ASP A 816 -19.05 47.28 -10.90
C ASP A 816 -20.06 46.14 -10.87
N LEU A 817 -19.70 45.07 -10.18
CA LEU A 817 -20.48 43.84 -10.03
C LEU A 817 -21.50 43.94 -8.89
N SER A 818 -21.45 45.00 -8.07
CA SER A 818 -22.32 45.15 -6.89
C SER A 818 -23.82 45.19 -7.21
N LYS A 819 -24.16 45.55 -8.46
CA LYS A 819 -25.53 45.70 -8.96
C LYS A 819 -26.04 44.46 -9.72
N LEU A 820 -25.19 43.48 -9.98
CA LEU A 820 -25.56 42.25 -10.69
C LEU A 820 -26.17 41.24 -9.71
N ALA A 821 -27.17 40.48 -10.17
CA ALA A 821 -27.82 39.47 -9.36
C ALA A 821 -26.83 38.33 -9.03
N LYS A 822 -26.46 38.20 -7.75
CA LYS A 822 -25.50 37.19 -7.24
C LYS A 822 -26.05 35.75 -7.23
N GLU A 823 -27.21 35.50 -7.83
CA GLU A 823 -27.84 34.16 -7.92
C GLU A 823 -27.20 33.29 -9.01
N LEU A 824 -26.49 33.88 -9.98
CA LEU A 824 -25.75 33.14 -11.01
C LEU A 824 -24.36 32.74 -10.51
N ASP A 825 -23.97 31.49 -10.77
CA ASP A 825 -22.66 30.95 -10.39
C ASP A 825 -21.51 31.57 -11.21
N ILE A 826 -21.83 32.10 -12.40
CA ILE A 826 -20.94 32.89 -13.27
C ILE A 826 -21.72 34.12 -13.78
N LEU A 827 -21.15 35.31 -13.65
CA LEU A 827 -21.72 36.56 -14.16
C LEU A 827 -21.21 36.82 -15.58
N GLU A 828 -22.11 36.79 -16.56
CA GLU A 828 -21.80 37.14 -17.95
C GLU A 828 -21.94 38.66 -18.16
N ILE A 829 -20.92 39.29 -18.74
CA ILE A 829 -20.83 40.76 -18.86
C ILE A 829 -20.18 41.14 -20.18
N ASP A 830 -20.73 42.14 -20.87
CA ASP A 830 -20.03 42.80 -21.98
C ASP A 830 -19.33 44.06 -21.46
N ALA A 831 -18.06 44.25 -21.79
CA ALA A 831 -17.30 45.41 -21.35
C ALA A 831 -16.35 45.96 -22.41
N ASP A 832 -16.46 47.26 -22.67
CA ASP A 832 -15.51 48.00 -23.49
C ASP A 832 -14.27 48.36 -22.67
N CYS A 833 -13.10 48.09 -23.24
CA CYS A 833 -11.82 48.44 -22.66
C CYS A 833 -11.33 49.81 -23.17
N TYR A 834 -10.65 50.57 -22.30
CA TYR A 834 -10.11 51.88 -22.61
C TYR A 834 -8.58 51.91 -22.46
N ILE A 835 -7.92 52.80 -23.21
CA ILE A 835 -6.47 53.05 -23.05
C ILE A 835 -6.33 54.14 -21.99
N ASP A 836 -5.62 53.86 -20.90
CA ASP A 836 -5.38 54.84 -19.83
C ASP A 836 -4.30 55.83 -20.28
N LYS A 837 -4.67 57.10 -20.42
CA LYS A 837 -3.76 58.20 -20.81
C LYS A 837 -3.03 58.84 -19.62
N HIS A 838 -3.09 58.25 -18.42
CA HIS A 838 -2.51 58.82 -17.19
C HIS A 838 -1.32 58.07 -16.57
N PHE A 839 -0.79 57.03 -17.23
CA PHE A 839 0.47 56.38 -16.84
C PHE A 839 1.66 56.66 -17.78
N SER A 840 1.51 57.59 -18.72
CA SER A 840 2.58 58.06 -19.62
C SER A 840 3.31 59.26 -19.00
N VAL A 841 4.33 59.01 -18.16
CA VAL A 841 5.47 59.92 -17.97
C VAL A 841 6.75 59.11 -17.91
#